data_AF-A0A3B6LY10-F1
#
_entry.id   AF-A0A3B6LY10-F1
#
_cell.length_a   1.000
_cell.length_b   1.000
_cell.length_c   1.000
_cell.angle_alpha   90.00
_cell.angle_beta   90.00
_cell.angle_gamma   90.00
#
_symmetry.space_group_name_H-M   'P 1'
#
loop_
_entity.id
_entity.type
_entity.pdbx_description
1 polymer ?
#
loop_
_entity_poly.entity_id
_entity_poly.type
_entity_poly.pdbx_seq_one_letter_code
_entity_poly.pdbx_strand_id
1 'polypeptide(L)'
;MACVGATAAVCYGAWRYYRYKTCLRTYGRDLTALASKQRDPVVPVHRDDKVDPVPVVRRDDERNSGHNAAYYRDMSHKAVTAGEADPVVGRDDEIDRVVRILCRRTKNCAALVGAAGVGKTAVAEGLAQRIAEGKVPKQLAGARLVELDLAAMVAGTRWRGMFEERMKNVISSAEASNGKIILFIDEMHTLVGAGDYQRRNDAANMLKPALARGRIRCVGATTFDEYRKHIEKDPALERRFQKVHVDEPSEQATIGILRGLKQRYEEHHGLQIQDAAIVAAAQLAGRYVTGRQFPDKGIDLIDEACTSSLEGSEMIVGPDHIAQVAILLKIHIYVYYFNRYMHVVSRWTGIPIATLDQDEKVKLVHLAHRLHERVVGQYEAVNLVADTVLCSRAGLDHPGQPIGSFLFVGLTGVGKTELAKALAEQLFDEEKMLIRFDMSEYVSPGSVLRLVGAPPSYLGYEEGGQLTEKVRRRPYSVILFDEVEKAHHSVLNVLLQLLDDGVVTDGKGRNVDFKNTVIIMTSNVGAQHITPGIAGENTLRTARDLLMKQVRKYFKPELLNRLSEIVIFEPLSHHQLKEIVNIQMKEIIVRVASKGISLVLKDAALDVILSESYNLMYGARPIKRWVEKNIITIICQMLVNGEADEDSIITIDAAMDKKGLKYQVAKNETAADLV
;
A
#
# COMPACT_ATOMS: atom_id res chain seq x y z
N MET A 1 25.06 51.81 1.46
CA MET A 1 24.48 50.90 2.48
C MET A 1 23.82 49.64 1.90
N ALA A 2 24.21 49.17 0.70
CA ALA A 2 23.73 47.89 0.15
C ALA A 2 24.81 46.80 0.05
N CYS A 3 26.09 47.12 0.31
CA CYS A 3 27.22 46.18 0.23
C CYS A 3 27.61 45.51 1.56
N VAL A 4 26.92 45.77 2.67
CA VAL A 4 27.24 45.17 3.99
C VAL A 4 26.30 44.00 4.34
N GLY A 5 25.11 43.93 3.75
CA GLY A 5 24.13 42.85 4.00
C GLY A 5 24.45 41.54 3.31
N ALA A 6 25.02 41.58 2.09
CA ALA A 6 25.30 40.37 1.31
C ALA A 6 26.46 39.54 1.91
N THR A 7 27.46 40.20 2.50
CA THR A 7 28.62 39.55 3.13
C THR A 7 28.25 38.87 4.47
N ALA A 8 27.28 39.40 5.21
CA ALA A 8 26.81 38.80 6.45
C ALA A 8 25.97 37.53 6.21
N ALA A 9 25.14 37.50 5.16
CA ALA A 9 24.31 36.33 4.83
C ALA A 9 25.16 35.14 4.33
N VAL A 10 26.20 35.40 3.53
CA VAL A 10 27.12 34.36 3.04
C VAL A 10 28.00 33.82 4.17
N CYS A 11 28.45 34.67 5.10
CA CYS A 11 29.18 34.24 6.30
C CYS A 11 28.30 33.47 7.30
N TYR A 12 27.02 33.81 7.45
CA TYR A 12 26.08 33.06 8.30
C TYR A 12 25.72 31.70 7.69
N GLY A 13 25.52 31.62 6.37
CA GLY A 13 25.33 30.38 5.63
C GLY A 13 26.55 29.45 5.71
N ALA A 14 27.76 30.00 5.55
CA ALA A 14 29.01 29.26 5.68
C ALA A 14 29.27 28.80 7.12
N TRP A 15 28.96 29.63 8.14
CA TRP A 15 29.06 29.23 9.55
C TRP A 15 28.05 28.14 9.92
N ARG A 16 26.82 28.20 9.41
CA ARG A 16 25.79 27.17 9.64
C ARG A 16 26.13 25.85 8.93
N TYR A 17 26.70 25.91 7.73
CA TYR A 17 27.19 24.74 6.99
C TYR A 17 28.43 24.10 7.65
N TYR A 18 29.36 24.90 8.17
CA TYR A 18 30.55 24.40 8.87
C TYR A 18 30.22 23.86 10.27
N ARG A 19 29.22 24.41 10.97
CA ARG A 19 28.79 23.89 12.29
C ARG A 19 28.01 22.56 12.19
N TYR A 20 27.31 22.32 11.08
CA TYR A 20 26.52 21.08 10.89
C TYR A 20 27.39 19.85 10.53
N LYS A 21 28.56 20.04 9.91
CA LYS A 21 29.43 18.92 9.47
C LYS A 21 30.52 18.49 10.47
N THR A 22 30.75 19.23 11.56
CA THR A 22 31.76 18.88 12.58
C THR A 22 31.19 18.37 13.91
N CYS A 23 29.87 18.41 14.13
CA CYS A 23 29.22 17.93 15.36
C CYS A 23 28.84 16.43 15.36
N LEU A 24 29.13 15.68 14.28
CA LEU A 24 28.78 14.26 14.15
C LEU A 24 29.95 13.28 14.38
N ARG A 25 31.11 13.79 14.82
CA ARG A 25 32.21 12.92 15.28
C ARG A 25 32.44 13.16 16.76
N THR A 26 32.35 12.08 17.53
CA THR A 26 32.85 11.91 18.91
C THR A 26 31.92 12.31 20.08
N TYR A 27 30.78 11.62 20.25
CA TYR A 27 29.93 11.57 21.48
C TYR A 27 28.84 12.67 21.61
N GLY A 28 27.67 12.44 21.02
CA GLY A 28 26.50 13.31 21.13
C GLY A 28 25.87 13.31 22.52
N ARG A 29 25.64 14.51 23.07
CA ARG A 29 24.81 14.79 24.26
C ARG A 29 23.47 15.37 23.82
N ASP A 30 22.41 14.96 24.50
CA ASP A 30 21.02 15.41 24.37
C ASP A 30 20.88 16.95 24.55
N LEU A 31 20.13 17.58 23.65
CA LEU A 31 19.92 19.04 23.57
C LEU A 31 18.50 19.48 23.98
N THR A 32 17.67 18.60 24.54
CA THR A 32 16.33 18.97 25.02
C THR A 32 16.33 19.68 26.39
N ALA A 33 17.45 19.68 27.11
CA ALA A 33 17.56 20.21 28.48
C ALA A 33 17.71 21.74 28.61
N LEU A 34 17.26 22.54 27.64
CA LEU A 34 17.29 24.01 27.70
C LEU A 34 15.92 24.70 27.55
N ALA A 35 14.81 23.94 27.61
CA ALA A 35 13.45 24.48 27.45
C ALA A 35 12.49 24.24 28.64
N SER A 36 12.99 23.99 29.85
CA SER A 36 12.12 23.90 31.04
C SER A 36 12.77 24.50 32.30
N LYS A 37 12.58 25.82 32.48
CA LYS A 37 12.71 26.49 33.77
C LYS A 37 11.53 27.43 33.98
N GLN A 38 10.56 27.00 34.77
CA GLN A 38 9.81 27.77 35.79
C GLN A 38 8.47 27.08 36.08
N ARG A 39 8.31 26.59 37.31
CA ARG A 39 7.09 26.62 38.12
C ARG A 39 7.42 26.05 39.50
N ASP A 40 7.37 26.89 40.51
CA ASP A 40 7.46 26.50 41.92
C ASP A 40 6.20 25.72 42.35
N PRO A 41 6.31 24.75 43.28
CA PRO A 41 5.16 23.99 43.76
C PRO A 41 4.46 24.71 44.93
N VAL A 42 3.14 24.77 44.88
CA VAL A 42 2.27 25.08 46.02
C VAL A 42 1.71 23.77 46.58
N VAL A 43 1.95 23.53 47.86
CA VAL A 43 1.42 22.41 48.65
C VAL A 43 0.07 22.80 49.26
N PRO A 44 -0.87 21.86 49.43
CA PRO A 44 -1.33 21.60 50.78
C PRO A 44 -1.42 20.10 51.14
N VAL A 45 -1.09 19.84 52.40
CA VAL A 45 -1.14 18.58 53.13
C VAL A 45 -2.57 18.29 53.59
N HIS A 46 -3.03 17.04 53.51
CA HIS A 46 -3.85 16.41 54.56
C HIS A 46 -3.65 14.87 54.57
N ARG A 47 -3.39 14.38 55.80
CA ARG A 47 -3.38 12.99 56.32
C ARG A 47 -4.83 12.46 56.39
N ASP A 48 -5.20 11.18 56.52
CA ASP A 48 -4.59 9.87 56.85
C ASP A 48 -5.54 8.81 56.22
N ASP A 49 -5.06 7.62 55.84
CA ASP A 49 -5.52 6.35 56.41
C ASP A 49 -4.79 5.12 55.84
N LYS A 50 -4.56 4.16 56.73
CA LYS A 50 -3.59 3.06 56.66
C LYS A 50 -4.11 1.84 55.89
N VAL A 51 -3.26 1.27 55.03
CA VAL A 51 -3.24 -0.17 54.71
C VAL A 51 -1.77 -0.60 54.62
N ASP A 52 -1.39 -1.61 55.40
CA ASP A 52 0.00 -2.06 55.54
C ASP A 52 0.58 -2.64 54.23
N PRO A 53 1.77 -2.19 53.76
CA PRO A 53 2.41 -2.79 52.61
C PRO A 53 3.24 -4.04 52.97
N VAL A 54 3.08 -5.05 52.12
CA VAL A 54 3.87 -6.28 51.97
C VAL A 54 5.38 -5.99 51.94
N PRO A 55 6.28 -6.87 52.43
CA PRO A 55 7.65 -6.50 52.76
C PRO A 55 8.45 -6.06 51.52
N VAL A 56 8.91 -4.81 51.55
CA VAL A 56 9.86 -4.25 50.58
C VAL A 56 11.22 -4.92 50.81
N VAL A 57 11.72 -5.60 49.78
CA VAL A 57 13.09 -6.13 49.74
C VAL A 57 14.08 -4.96 49.83
N ARG A 58 15.04 -5.05 50.76
CA ARG A 58 15.95 -3.97 51.15
C ARG A 58 16.86 -3.53 49.99
N ARG A 59 17.18 -2.22 49.98
CA ARG A 59 18.07 -1.46 49.07
C ARG A 59 19.54 -1.95 48.98
N ASP A 60 19.91 -3.07 49.60
CA ASP A 60 21.32 -3.45 49.76
C ASP A 60 21.88 -4.32 48.62
N ASP A 61 21.03 -4.86 47.72
CA ASP A 61 21.48 -5.68 46.59
C ASP A 61 21.87 -4.87 45.32
N GLU A 62 21.65 -3.55 45.30
CA GLU A 62 21.96 -2.71 44.14
C GLU A 62 23.45 -2.37 43.98
N ARG A 63 24.30 -2.61 45.00
CA ARG A 63 25.74 -2.30 44.89
C ARG A 63 26.54 -3.31 44.08
N ASN A 64 25.98 -4.51 43.81
CA ASN A 64 26.66 -5.55 43.01
C ASN A 64 26.10 -5.70 41.57
N SER A 65 25.12 -4.91 41.14
CA SER A 65 24.51 -5.01 39.80
C SER A 65 25.12 -4.08 38.73
N GLY A 66 26.09 -3.24 39.12
CA GLY A 66 26.61 -2.13 38.31
C GLY A 66 27.40 -2.45 37.02
N HIS A 67 27.40 -3.69 36.52
CA HIS A 67 28.10 -4.05 35.27
C HIS A 67 27.23 -4.74 34.20
N ASN A 68 25.94 -5.03 34.47
CA ASN A 68 25.13 -5.91 33.60
C ASN A 68 23.82 -5.32 33.06
N ALA A 69 23.41 -4.10 33.45
CA ALA A 69 22.15 -3.49 33.00
C ALA A 69 22.12 -3.01 31.53
N ALA A 70 23.20 -3.23 30.75
CA ALA A 70 23.37 -2.65 29.41
C ALA A 70 22.97 -3.58 28.24
N TYR A 71 22.63 -4.85 28.48
CA TYR A 71 22.50 -5.87 27.41
C TYR A 71 21.22 -6.71 27.46
N TYR A 72 20.36 -6.46 28.44
CA TYR A 72 19.06 -7.11 28.56
C TYR A 72 18.07 -6.14 29.19
N ARG A 73 16.79 -6.32 28.90
CA ARG A 73 15.70 -5.51 29.45
C ARG A 73 14.86 -6.36 30.41
N ASP A 74 14.74 -5.93 31.66
CA ASP A 74 13.88 -6.61 32.63
C ASP A 74 12.42 -6.18 32.41
N MET A 75 11.66 -7.05 31.75
CA MET A 75 10.26 -6.80 31.43
C MET A 75 9.37 -6.83 32.68
N SER A 76 9.73 -7.65 33.67
CA SER A 76 9.01 -7.74 34.94
C SER A 76 9.19 -6.47 35.78
N HIS A 77 10.39 -5.87 35.77
CA HIS A 77 10.62 -4.58 36.41
C HIS A 77 9.81 -3.47 35.74
N LYS A 78 9.85 -3.37 34.40
CA LYS A 78 9.04 -2.39 33.64
C LYS A 78 7.54 -2.52 33.96
N ALA A 79 7.05 -3.74 34.18
CA ALA A 79 5.65 -4.00 34.53
C ALA A 79 5.26 -3.52 35.94
N VAL A 80 6.21 -3.49 36.89
CA VAL A 80 5.97 -3.00 38.27
C VAL A 80 6.04 -1.47 38.34
N THR A 81 6.83 -0.83 37.48
CA THR A 81 6.92 0.63 37.44
C THR A 81 5.60 1.21 36.94
N ALA A 82 4.84 1.83 37.85
CA ALA A 82 3.55 2.43 37.55
C ALA A 82 3.67 3.40 36.37
N GLY A 83 2.92 3.13 35.30
CA GLY A 83 2.88 4.00 34.12
C GLY A 83 3.95 3.75 33.06
N GLU A 84 4.72 2.65 33.07
CA GLU A 84 5.68 2.36 31.96
C GLU A 84 5.29 1.20 31.02
N ALA A 85 4.48 0.25 31.45
CA ALA A 85 4.05 -0.87 30.60
C ALA A 85 2.66 -0.62 29.96
N ASP A 86 2.48 -1.10 28.72
CA ASP A 86 1.18 -1.05 28.06
C ASP A 86 0.24 -2.11 28.62
N PRO A 87 -1.06 -1.82 28.77
CA PRO A 87 -2.02 -2.81 29.24
C PRO A 87 -2.18 -3.93 28.21
N VAL A 88 -2.09 -5.18 28.66
CA VAL A 88 -2.30 -6.35 27.80
C VAL A 88 -3.76 -6.79 27.89
N VAL A 89 -4.46 -6.75 26.75
CA VAL A 89 -5.89 -7.07 26.65
C VAL A 89 -6.09 -8.30 25.76
N GLY A 90 -6.92 -9.25 26.22
CA GLY A 90 -7.45 -10.34 25.37
C GLY A 90 -6.46 -11.45 25.00
N ARG A 91 -5.37 -11.63 25.77
CA ARG A 91 -4.35 -12.68 25.55
C ARG A 91 -4.24 -13.68 26.71
N ASP A 92 -5.31 -13.81 27.50
CA ASP A 92 -5.29 -14.60 28.73
C ASP A 92 -5.02 -16.08 28.47
N ASP A 93 -5.58 -16.66 27.41
CA ASP A 93 -5.43 -18.07 27.05
C ASP A 93 -3.99 -18.40 26.62
N GLU A 94 -3.36 -17.54 25.81
CA GLU A 94 -1.99 -17.69 25.39
C GLU A 94 -1.03 -17.53 26.58
N ILE A 95 -1.25 -16.52 27.43
CA ILE A 95 -0.45 -16.30 28.64
C ILE A 95 -0.59 -17.50 29.58
N ASP A 96 -1.81 -17.99 29.83
CA ASP A 96 -2.09 -19.20 30.60
C ASP A 96 -1.33 -20.40 30.05
N ARG A 97 -1.33 -20.56 28.72
CA ARG A 97 -0.62 -21.65 28.06
C ARG A 97 0.88 -21.54 28.28
N VAL A 98 1.45 -20.34 28.16
CA VAL A 98 2.87 -20.08 28.44
C VAL A 98 3.22 -20.40 29.89
N VAL A 99 2.41 -19.93 30.86
CA VAL A 99 2.58 -20.25 32.30
C VAL A 99 2.60 -21.76 32.52
N ARG A 100 1.62 -22.49 31.96
CA ARG A 100 1.55 -23.96 32.06
C ARG A 100 2.77 -24.65 31.46
N ILE A 101 3.35 -24.12 30.39
CA ILE A 101 4.57 -24.65 29.76
C ILE A 101 5.78 -24.42 30.66
N LEU A 102 5.98 -23.19 31.15
CA LEU A 102 7.12 -22.80 31.98
C LEU A 102 7.17 -23.57 33.32
N CYS A 103 6.02 -23.96 33.85
CA CYS A 103 5.91 -24.78 35.06
C CYS A 103 6.31 -26.26 34.87
N ARG A 104 6.50 -26.74 33.65
CA ARG A 104 6.84 -28.16 33.40
C ARG A 104 8.27 -28.49 33.84
N ARG A 105 8.49 -29.77 34.16
CA ARG A 105 9.82 -30.32 34.45
C ARG A 105 10.67 -30.51 33.18
N THR A 106 10.02 -30.87 32.07
CA THR A 106 10.63 -31.01 30.74
C THR A 106 9.76 -30.31 29.71
N LYS A 107 10.35 -29.88 28.57
CA LYS A 107 9.68 -29.02 27.58
C LYS A 107 9.12 -27.74 28.21
N ASN A 108 9.98 -27.06 28.95
CA ASN A 108 9.70 -25.87 29.74
C ASN A 108 10.07 -24.56 29.01
N CYS A 109 10.20 -24.61 27.69
CA CYS A 109 10.35 -23.43 26.85
C CYS A 109 9.10 -23.28 25.98
N ALA A 110 8.60 -22.05 25.84
CA ALA A 110 7.46 -21.74 24.99
C ALA A 110 7.94 -21.06 23.71
N ALA A 111 7.37 -21.45 22.57
CA ALA A 111 7.55 -20.75 21.30
C ALA A 111 6.21 -20.11 20.90
N LEU A 112 6.14 -18.79 20.96
CA LEU A 112 5.04 -17.98 20.46
C LEU A 112 5.15 -17.92 18.93
N VAL A 113 4.22 -18.58 18.24
CA VAL A 113 4.23 -18.71 16.78
C VAL A 113 2.97 -18.09 16.20
N GLY A 114 3.17 -17.03 15.42
CA GLY A 114 2.10 -16.21 14.84
C GLY A 114 2.65 -15.30 13.73
N ALA A 115 1.75 -14.75 12.89
CA ALA A 115 2.14 -13.76 11.88
C ALA A 115 2.79 -12.51 12.50
N ALA A 116 3.45 -11.67 11.70
CA ALA A 116 3.92 -10.37 12.19
C ALA A 116 2.74 -9.51 12.64
N GLY A 117 2.93 -8.61 13.61
CA GLY A 117 1.88 -7.70 14.07
C GLY A 117 0.77 -8.30 14.96
N VAL A 118 0.69 -9.62 15.15
CA VAL A 118 -0.37 -10.24 15.98
C VAL A 118 -0.23 -10.01 17.50
N GLY A 119 0.85 -9.38 17.96
CA GLY A 119 1.07 -9.13 19.39
C GLY A 119 1.74 -10.28 20.14
N LYS A 120 2.72 -10.96 19.52
CA LYS A 120 3.55 -11.97 20.22
C LYS A 120 4.28 -11.37 21.42
N THR A 121 4.84 -10.17 21.28
CA THR A 121 5.51 -9.45 22.36
C THR A 121 4.54 -9.06 23.47
N ALA A 122 3.29 -8.71 23.14
CA ALA A 122 2.25 -8.44 24.12
C ALA A 122 1.94 -9.65 25.02
N VAL A 123 2.00 -10.88 24.49
CA VAL A 123 1.88 -12.11 25.32
C VAL A 123 3.03 -12.21 26.32
N ALA A 124 4.26 -11.86 25.92
CA ALA A 124 5.41 -11.84 26.81
C ALA A 124 5.31 -10.73 27.87
N GLU A 125 4.85 -9.54 27.50
CA GLU A 125 4.58 -8.44 28.43
C GLU A 125 3.47 -8.82 29.43
N GLY A 126 2.41 -9.48 28.98
CA GLY A 126 1.33 -9.95 29.85
C GLY A 126 1.79 -11.02 30.83
N LEU A 127 2.71 -11.92 30.41
CA LEU A 127 3.40 -12.82 31.32
C LEU A 127 4.21 -12.04 32.37
N ALA A 128 4.96 -11.01 31.96
CA ALA A 128 5.75 -10.18 32.88
C ALA A 128 4.86 -9.47 33.92
N GLN A 129 3.72 -8.92 33.49
CA GLN A 129 2.70 -8.31 34.36
C GLN A 129 2.15 -9.32 35.37
N ARG A 130 1.75 -10.53 34.92
CA ARG A 130 1.26 -11.55 35.86
C ARG A 130 2.31 -12.02 36.87
N ILE A 131 3.58 -12.11 36.46
CA ILE A 131 4.69 -12.44 37.37
C ILE A 131 4.85 -11.34 38.43
N ALA A 132 4.85 -10.07 37.99
CA ALA A 132 4.96 -8.89 38.84
C ALA A 132 3.81 -8.79 39.86
N GLU A 133 2.57 -9.03 39.43
CA GLU A 133 1.37 -9.01 40.27
C GLU A 133 1.21 -10.26 41.15
N GLY A 134 2.10 -11.26 41.01
CA GLY A 134 1.98 -12.53 41.74
C GLY A 134 0.84 -13.43 41.26
N LYS A 135 0.22 -13.15 40.11
CA LYS A 135 -0.84 -13.95 39.45
C LYS A 135 -0.26 -15.14 38.67
N VAL A 136 0.73 -15.82 39.24
CA VAL A 136 1.37 -17.01 38.66
C VAL A 136 1.51 -18.12 39.71
N PRO A 137 1.59 -19.40 39.31
CA PRO A 137 1.82 -20.51 40.24
C PRO A 137 3.11 -20.32 41.05
N LYS A 138 3.15 -20.91 42.26
CA LYS A 138 4.29 -20.79 43.21
C LYS A 138 5.66 -21.10 42.58
N GLN A 139 5.71 -21.98 41.59
CA GLN A 139 6.94 -22.32 40.85
C GLN A 139 7.55 -21.11 40.13
N LEU A 140 6.71 -20.20 39.63
CA LEU A 140 7.11 -18.98 38.92
C LEU A 140 7.04 -17.72 39.80
N ALA A 141 6.56 -17.82 41.04
CA ALA A 141 6.55 -16.70 41.97
C ALA A 141 7.97 -16.14 42.16
N GLY A 142 8.13 -14.81 42.05
CA GLY A 142 9.42 -14.13 42.12
C GLY A 142 10.36 -14.42 40.95
N ALA A 143 9.87 -14.99 39.85
CA ALA A 143 10.63 -15.05 38.60
C ALA A 143 10.78 -13.65 37.99
N ARG A 144 11.71 -13.50 37.06
CA ARG A 144 11.89 -12.30 36.23
C ARG A 144 11.92 -12.70 34.76
N LEU A 145 11.16 -11.98 33.94
CA LEU A 145 11.21 -12.12 32.49
C LEU A 145 12.20 -11.09 31.93
N VAL A 146 13.22 -11.60 31.24
CA VAL A 146 14.35 -10.80 30.77
C VAL A 146 14.46 -10.93 29.25
N GLU A 147 14.25 -9.83 28.54
CA GLU A 147 14.40 -9.74 27.09
C GLU A 147 15.88 -9.60 26.70
N LEU A 148 16.31 -10.40 25.74
CA LEU A 148 17.65 -10.33 25.17
C LEU A 148 17.71 -9.33 24.02
N ASP A 149 18.45 -8.25 24.19
CA ASP A 149 18.73 -7.30 23.12
C ASP A 149 20.06 -7.67 22.43
N LEU A 150 19.95 -8.45 21.35
CA LEU A 150 21.11 -8.88 20.57
C LEU A 150 21.83 -7.70 19.89
N ALA A 151 21.08 -6.65 19.52
CA ALA A 151 21.66 -5.47 18.90
C ALA A 151 22.53 -4.70 19.89
N ALA A 152 22.05 -4.51 21.14
CA ALA A 152 22.84 -3.93 22.22
C ALA A 152 24.07 -4.78 22.60
N MET A 153 23.95 -6.11 22.54
CA MET A 153 25.07 -7.01 22.80
C MET A 153 26.20 -6.87 21.76
N VAL A 154 25.86 -6.61 20.50
CA VAL A 154 26.83 -6.35 19.43
C VAL A 154 27.31 -4.90 19.46
N ALA A 155 26.45 -3.95 19.83
CA ALA A 155 26.78 -2.53 19.94
C ALA A 155 27.96 -2.31 20.90
N GLY A 156 28.91 -1.49 20.44
CA GLY A 156 30.13 -1.17 21.19
C GLY A 156 31.15 -2.30 21.29
N THR A 157 30.94 -3.47 20.66
CA THR A 157 31.96 -4.52 20.59
C THR A 157 32.89 -4.28 19.40
N ARG A 158 34.19 -4.15 19.67
CA ARG A 158 35.23 -4.09 18.61
C ARG A 158 35.70 -5.48 18.16
N TRP A 159 35.40 -6.53 18.95
CA TRP A 159 35.92 -7.88 18.79
C TRP A 159 34.83 -8.92 19.11
N ARG A 160 34.74 -9.97 18.29
CA ARG A 160 33.79 -11.10 18.43
C ARG A 160 33.81 -11.76 19.82
N GLY A 161 34.98 -11.86 20.44
CA GLY A 161 35.14 -12.46 21.78
C GLY A 161 34.38 -11.72 22.90
N MET A 162 34.22 -10.39 22.80
CA MET A 162 33.46 -9.62 23.80
C MET A 162 31.97 -9.93 23.76
N PHE A 163 31.42 -10.16 22.57
CA PHE A 163 30.03 -10.59 22.40
C PHE A 163 29.80 -11.97 23.00
N GLU A 164 30.71 -12.91 22.73
CA GLU A 164 30.63 -14.27 23.29
C GLU A 164 30.72 -14.27 24.81
N GLU A 165 31.58 -13.44 25.39
CA GLU A 165 31.69 -13.30 26.85
C GLU A 165 30.39 -12.76 27.47
N ARG A 166 29.80 -11.71 26.87
CA ARG A 166 28.49 -11.18 27.28
C ARG A 166 27.41 -12.25 27.25
N MET A 167 27.34 -13.02 26.16
CA MET A 167 26.39 -14.13 26.01
C MET A 167 26.61 -15.24 27.04
N LYS A 168 27.87 -15.61 27.33
CA LYS A 168 28.18 -16.59 28.39
C LYS A 168 27.71 -16.12 29.76
N ASN A 169 27.89 -14.85 30.07
CA ASN A 169 27.46 -14.29 31.36
C ASN A 169 25.94 -14.35 31.52
N VAL A 170 25.18 -14.01 30.48
CA VAL A 170 23.72 -14.11 30.45
C VAL A 170 23.27 -15.57 30.65
N ILE A 171 23.84 -16.50 29.89
CA ILE A 171 23.53 -17.94 29.99
C ILE A 171 23.84 -18.46 31.40
N SER A 172 25.00 -18.14 31.95
CA SER A 172 25.45 -18.61 33.26
C SER A 172 24.57 -18.07 34.39
N SER A 173 24.17 -16.80 34.30
CA SER A 173 23.22 -16.18 35.24
C SER A 173 21.84 -16.84 35.17
N ALA A 174 21.33 -17.12 33.97
CA ALA A 174 20.06 -17.80 33.80
C ALA A 174 20.10 -19.24 34.35
N GLU A 175 21.18 -19.99 34.13
CA GLU A 175 21.36 -21.34 34.69
C GLU A 175 21.44 -21.32 36.23
N ALA A 176 22.20 -20.38 36.80
CA ALA A 176 22.35 -20.24 38.26
C ALA A 176 21.05 -19.84 38.96
N SER A 177 20.11 -19.19 38.25
CA SER A 177 18.82 -18.77 38.79
C SER A 177 17.85 -19.92 39.10
N ASN A 178 18.18 -21.16 38.70
CA ASN A 178 17.32 -22.34 38.85
C ASN A 178 15.88 -22.12 38.33
N GLY A 179 15.77 -21.45 37.18
CA GLY A 179 14.50 -21.16 36.51
C GLY A 179 13.74 -19.93 37.03
N LYS A 180 14.36 -19.11 37.89
CA LYS A 180 13.82 -17.80 38.30
C LYS A 180 14.11 -16.69 37.29
N ILE A 181 15.09 -16.86 36.40
CA ILE A 181 15.27 -16.00 35.22
C ILE A 181 14.69 -16.74 34.02
N ILE A 182 13.72 -16.12 33.36
CA ILE A 182 13.11 -16.58 32.11
C ILE A 182 13.61 -15.66 31.01
N LEU A 183 14.26 -16.22 29.99
CA LEU A 183 14.73 -15.43 28.86
C LEU A 183 13.60 -15.23 27.85
N PHE A 184 13.34 -13.99 27.45
CA PHE A 184 12.53 -13.67 26.29
C PHE A 184 13.44 -13.37 25.10
N ILE A 185 13.16 -14.02 23.98
CA ILE A 185 13.91 -13.88 22.73
C ILE A 185 12.92 -13.51 21.65
N ASP A 186 12.87 -12.23 21.29
CA ASP A 186 12.15 -11.82 20.09
C ASP A 186 12.91 -12.29 18.84
N GLU A 187 12.19 -12.58 17.78
CA GLU A 187 12.74 -13.10 16.53
C GLU A 187 13.71 -14.29 16.73
N MET A 188 13.32 -15.29 17.54
CA MET A 188 14.19 -16.38 17.98
C MET A 188 14.86 -17.15 16.83
N HIS A 189 14.31 -17.13 15.62
CA HIS A 189 14.90 -17.74 14.43
C HIS A 189 16.24 -17.09 14.02
N THR A 190 16.47 -15.81 14.35
CA THR A 190 17.73 -15.10 14.10
C THR A 190 18.89 -15.82 14.80
N LEU A 191 18.62 -16.37 15.99
CA LEU A 191 19.53 -17.15 16.82
C LEU A 191 19.64 -18.62 16.45
N VAL A 192 18.81 -19.16 15.55
CA VAL A 192 18.78 -20.62 15.32
C VAL A 192 19.05 -20.99 13.87
N GLY A 193 18.80 -20.10 12.92
CA GLY A 193 18.86 -20.45 11.50
C GLY A 193 20.26 -20.93 11.06
N ALA A 194 20.32 -22.18 10.65
CA ALA A 194 21.43 -22.74 9.89
C ALA A 194 21.24 -22.34 8.42
N GLY A 195 22.25 -21.73 7.77
CA GLY A 195 22.30 -21.80 6.30
C GLY A 195 23.00 -20.71 5.50
N ASP A 196 23.13 -19.46 5.98
CA ASP A 196 23.78 -18.41 5.16
C ASP A 196 25.17 -18.04 5.69
N TYR A 197 26.17 -18.46 4.93
CA TYR A 197 27.59 -18.53 5.29
C TYR A 197 28.29 -17.17 5.50
N GLN A 198 27.64 -16.04 5.19
CA GLN A 198 28.32 -14.74 5.17
C GLN A 198 27.97 -13.79 6.32
N ARG A 199 26.87 -14.00 7.08
CA ARG A 199 26.50 -13.10 8.19
C ARG A 199 25.64 -13.78 9.27
N ARG A 200 26.24 -14.55 10.20
CA ARG A 200 25.55 -14.90 11.46
C ARG A 200 26.47 -14.89 12.68
N ASN A 201 25.93 -14.30 13.76
CA ASN A 201 26.47 -14.26 15.11
C ASN A 201 26.52 -15.69 15.71
N ASP A 202 27.60 -16.01 16.44
CA ASP A 202 27.87 -17.32 17.07
C ASP A 202 26.92 -17.70 18.23
N ALA A 203 25.91 -16.86 18.51
CA ALA A 203 24.99 -17.00 19.64
C ALA A 203 24.16 -18.30 19.61
N ALA A 204 23.85 -18.78 18.40
CA ALA A 204 23.15 -20.06 18.18
C ALA A 204 23.88 -21.23 18.85
N ASN A 205 25.17 -21.33 18.59
CA ASN A 205 26.03 -22.40 19.07
C ASN A 205 26.21 -22.34 20.59
N MET A 206 26.06 -21.15 21.19
CA MET A 206 26.20 -20.93 22.62
C MET A 206 24.90 -21.23 23.39
N LEU A 207 23.74 -20.84 22.84
CA LEU A 207 22.43 -21.04 23.47
C LEU A 207 21.91 -22.48 23.32
N LYS A 208 22.15 -23.12 22.16
CA LYS A 208 21.65 -24.47 21.87
C LYS A 208 22.00 -25.49 22.96
N PRO A 209 23.24 -25.58 23.48
CA PRO A 209 23.56 -26.53 24.55
C PRO A 209 22.78 -26.27 25.85
N ALA A 210 22.61 -25.00 26.25
CA ALA A 210 21.93 -24.64 27.49
C ALA A 210 20.41 -24.92 27.40
N LEU A 211 19.81 -24.62 26.25
CA LEU A 211 18.41 -24.93 25.93
C LEU A 211 18.18 -26.44 25.82
N ALA A 212 19.02 -27.15 25.06
CA ALA A 212 18.93 -28.60 24.86
C ALA A 212 19.07 -29.39 26.17
N ARG A 213 19.87 -28.91 27.12
CA ARG A 213 19.99 -29.53 28.45
C ARG A 213 18.86 -29.16 29.41
N GLY A 214 17.98 -28.22 29.03
CA GLY A 214 16.84 -27.79 29.86
C GLY A 214 17.25 -27.00 31.11
N ARG A 215 18.47 -26.43 31.12
CA ARG A 215 18.97 -25.65 32.26
C ARG A 215 18.42 -24.23 32.31
N ILE A 216 17.86 -23.76 31.19
CA ILE A 216 17.32 -22.42 31.02
C ILE A 216 15.85 -22.52 30.59
N ARG A 217 15.01 -21.64 31.14
CA ARG A 217 13.65 -21.40 30.67
C ARG A 217 13.64 -20.26 29.67
N CYS A 218 12.91 -20.43 28.57
CA CYS A 218 12.87 -19.45 27.49
C CYS A 218 11.45 -19.31 26.94
N VAL A 219 11.07 -18.08 26.60
CA VAL A 219 9.93 -17.74 25.74
C VAL A 219 10.51 -17.14 24.46
N GLY A 220 10.29 -17.77 23.31
CA GLY A 220 10.75 -17.27 22.02
C GLY A 220 9.59 -16.85 21.13
N ALA A 221 9.69 -15.72 20.44
CA ALA A 221 8.72 -15.30 19.44
C ALA A 221 9.27 -15.50 18.02
N THR A 222 8.43 -16.00 17.10
CA THR A 222 8.83 -16.22 15.70
C THR A 222 7.60 -16.32 14.79
N THR A 223 7.81 -16.25 13.47
CA THR A 223 6.74 -16.55 12.49
C THR A 223 6.56 -18.05 12.26
N PHE A 224 5.43 -18.45 11.66
CA PHE A 224 5.15 -19.84 11.29
C PHE A 224 6.22 -20.44 10.37
N ASP A 225 6.62 -19.68 9.35
CA ASP A 225 7.59 -20.14 8.35
C ASP A 225 8.97 -20.36 8.96
N GLU A 226 9.43 -19.42 9.78
CA GLU A 226 10.72 -19.50 10.45
C GLU A 226 10.74 -20.62 11.50
N TYR A 227 9.65 -20.81 12.25
CA TYR A 227 9.53 -21.92 13.20
C TYR A 227 9.70 -23.25 12.48
N ARG A 228 8.98 -23.45 11.38
CA ARG A 228 9.04 -24.68 10.57
C ARG A 228 10.41 -24.87 9.93
N LYS A 229 11.04 -23.80 9.44
CA LYS A 229 12.34 -23.86 8.76
C LYS A 229 13.50 -24.13 9.73
N HIS A 230 13.47 -23.55 10.93
CA HIS A 230 14.65 -23.49 11.81
C HIS A 230 14.49 -24.18 13.17
N ILE A 231 13.29 -24.21 13.75
CA ILE A 231 13.07 -24.78 15.10
C ILE A 231 12.58 -26.22 15.02
N GLU A 232 11.54 -26.47 14.23
CA GLU A 232 10.89 -27.78 14.10
C GLU A 232 11.81 -28.83 13.47
N LYS A 233 12.72 -28.40 12.59
CA LYS A 233 13.72 -29.28 11.97
C LYS A 233 14.94 -29.57 12.86
N ASP A 234 15.13 -28.88 13.97
CA ASP A 234 16.27 -29.07 14.88
C ASP A 234 15.84 -29.99 16.06
N PRO A 235 16.30 -31.27 16.11
CA PRO A 235 15.86 -32.22 17.13
C PRO A 235 16.27 -31.85 18.56
N ALA A 236 17.22 -30.93 18.75
CA ALA A 236 17.62 -30.46 20.07
C ALA A 236 16.65 -29.42 20.61
N LEU A 237 16.13 -28.55 19.74
CA LEU A 237 15.21 -27.47 20.10
C LEU A 237 13.75 -27.95 20.12
N GLU A 238 13.35 -28.79 19.17
CA GLU A 238 12.01 -29.39 19.11
C GLU A 238 11.66 -30.16 20.41
N ARG A 239 12.66 -30.78 21.04
CA ARG A 239 12.51 -31.50 22.31
C ARG A 239 12.35 -30.58 23.53
N ARG A 240 12.43 -29.26 23.37
CA ARG A 240 12.44 -28.28 24.47
C ARG A 240 11.38 -27.21 24.32
N PHE A 241 11.13 -26.77 23.10
CA PHE A 241 10.09 -25.80 22.80
C PHE A 241 8.74 -26.49 22.64
N GLN A 242 7.74 -25.92 23.28
CA GLN A 242 6.35 -26.20 23.00
C GLN A 242 5.73 -25.00 22.29
N LYS A 243 5.11 -25.28 21.14
CA LYS A 243 4.41 -24.29 20.33
C LYS A 243 3.18 -23.75 21.06
N VAL A 244 3.05 -22.43 21.05
CA VAL A 244 1.86 -21.67 21.44
C VAL A 244 1.46 -20.87 20.21
N HIS A 245 0.28 -21.16 19.67
CA HIS A 245 -0.25 -20.41 18.54
C HIS A 245 -0.75 -19.06 19.03
N VAL A 246 -0.35 -18.00 18.34
CA VAL A 246 -0.83 -16.64 18.57
C VAL A 246 -1.54 -16.21 17.30
N ASP A 247 -2.86 -16.27 17.34
CA ASP A 247 -3.70 -15.96 16.20
C ASP A 247 -3.99 -14.45 16.12
N GLU A 248 -4.27 -13.99 14.90
CA GLU A 248 -4.78 -12.64 14.67
C GLU A 248 -6.11 -12.46 15.41
N PRO A 249 -6.25 -11.42 16.26
CA PRO A 249 -7.49 -11.18 16.97
C PRO A 249 -8.61 -10.78 16.00
N SER A 250 -9.85 -11.09 16.36
CA SER A 250 -11.01 -10.60 15.62
C SER A 250 -11.10 -9.08 15.66
N GLU A 251 -11.88 -8.48 14.75
CA GLU A 251 -12.14 -7.03 14.76
C GLU A 251 -12.69 -6.57 16.13
N GLN A 252 -13.64 -7.32 16.70
CA GLN A 252 -14.21 -7.07 18.03
C GLN A 252 -13.15 -7.13 19.15
N ALA A 253 -12.30 -8.15 19.13
CA ALA A 253 -11.21 -8.28 20.10
C ALA A 253 -10.18 -7.14 19.96
N THR A 254 -9.91 -6.72 18.71
CA THR A 254 -9.03 -5.59 18.41
C THR A 254 -9.60 -4.29 18.96
N ILE A 255 -10.90 -4.02 18.80
CA ILE A 255 -11.54 -2.85 19.43
C ILE A 255 -11.28 -2.84 20.95
N GLY A 256 -11.36 -4.00 21.61
CA GLY A 256 -11.01 -4.14 23.03
C GLY A 256 -9.56 -3.77 23.33
N ILE A 257 -8.62 -4.25 22.52
CA ILE A 257 -7.18 -3.91 22.63
C ILE A 257 -6.96 -2.41 22.46
N LEU A 258 -7.52 -1.82 21.40
CA LEU A 258 -7.37 -0.40 21.10
C LEU A 258 -7.98 0.50 22.20
N ARG A 259 -9.11 0.08 22.79
CA ARG A 259 -9.70 0.75 23.97
C ARG A 259 -8.78 0.70 25.18
N GLY A 260 -8.08 -0.42 25.40
CA GLY A 260 -7.08 -0.55 26.46
C GLY A 260 -5.88 0.37 26.25
N LEU A 261 -5.41 0.51 25.01
CA LEU A 261 -4.28 1.37 24.65
C LEU A 261 -4.65 2.86 24.55
N LYS A 262 -5.95 3.18 24.45
CA LYS A 262 -6.47 4.53 24.23
C LYS A 262 -5.81 5.59 25.11
N GLN A 263 -5.78 5.38 26.42
CA GLN A 263 -5.26 6.37 27.38
C GLN A 263 -3.78 6.70 27.11
N ARG A 264 -2.97 5.71 26.70
CA ARG A 264 -1.55 5.90 26.39
C ARG A 264 -1.35 6.81 25.19
N TYR A 265 -2.13 6.60 24.13
CA TYR A 265 -2.07 7.44 22.94
C TYR A 265 -2.63 8.83 23.20
N GLU A 266 -3.68 8.96 24.02
CA GLU A 266 -4.19 10.26 24.47
C GLU A 266 -3.13 11.06 25.25
N GLU A 267 -2.44 10.43 26.19
CA GLU A 267 -1.35 11.05 26.96
C GLU A 267 -0.15 11.40 26.09
N HIS A 268 0.24 10.52 25.16
CA HIS A 268 1.38 10.72 24.27
C HIS A 268 1.16 11.87 23.30
N HIS A 269 -0.02 11.94 22.68
CA HIS A 269 -0.35 12.93 21.65
C HIS A 269 -1.03 14.19 22.20
N GLY A 270 -1.40 14.20 23.49
CA GLY A 270 -2.07 15.33 24.13
C GLY A 270 -3.49 15.60 23.60
N LEU A 271 -4.19 14.56 23.14
CA LEU A 271 -5.52 14.66 22.53
C LEU A 271 -6.50 13.65 23.15
N GLN A 272 -7.79 13.81 22.85
CA GLN A 272 -8.82 12.85 23.28
C GLN A 272 -9.29 12.00 22.10
N ILE A 273 -9.30 10.68 22.27
CA ILE A 273 -9.72 9.71 21.27
C ILE A 273 -11.12 9.23 21.64
N GLN A 274 -12.08 9.43 20.75
CA GLN A 274 -13.45 8.97 21.00
C GLN A 274 -13.58 7.47 20.79
N ASP A 275 -14.54 6.84 21.46
CA ASP A 275 -14.78 5.40 21.29
C ASP A 275 -15.20 5.04 19.86
N ALA A 276 -16.03 5.89 19.23
CA ALA A 276 -16.42 5.73 17.83
C ALA A 276 -15.22 5.77 16.86
N ALA A 277 -14.18 6.56 17.18
CA ALA A 277 -12.94 6.62 16.42
C ALA A 277 -12.15 5.30 16.51
N ILE A 278 -12.12 4.66 17.68
CA ILE A 278 -11.50 3.34 17.86
C ILE A 278 -12.21 2.28 17.01
N VAL A 279 -13.55 2.27 17.05
CA VAL A 279 -14.37 1.33 16.25
C VAL A 279 -14.12 1.56 14.75
N ALA A 280 -14.13 2.82 14.31
CA ALA A 280 -13.86 3.17 12.92
C ALA A 280 -12.46 2.75 12.48
N ALA A 281 -11.42 2.96 13.30
CA ALA A 281 -10.06 2.52 12.99
C ALA A 281 -9.99 1.00 12.79
N ALA A 282 -10.60 0.20 13.67
CA ALA A 282 -10.65 -1.24 13.51
C ALA A 282 -11.39 -1.64 12.23
N GLN A 283 -12.57 -1.09 11.96
CA GLN A 283 -13.36 -1.41 10.76
C GLN A 283 -12.63 -1.04 9.46
N LEU A 284 -12.05 0.17 9.39
CA LEU A 284 -11.34 0.65 8.21
C LEU A 284 -10.05 -0.15 7.96
N ALA A 285 -9.25 -0.41 9.01
CA ALA A 285 -8.05 -1.23 8.88
C ALA A 285 -8.38 -2.68 8.51
N GLY A 286 -9.48 -3.23 9.03
CA GLY A 286 -9.96 -4.56 8.71
C GLY A 286 -10.35 -4.69 7.25
N ARG A 287 -11.07 -3.69 6.74
CA ARG A 287 -11.61 -3.69 5.38
C ARG A 287 -10.58 -3.36 4.30
N TYR A 288 -9.68 -2.40 4.55
CA TYR A 288 -8.83 -1.83 3.49
C TYR A 288 -7.34 -2.18 3.63
N VAL A 289 -6.87 -2.52 4.83
CA VAL A 289 -5.45 -2.84 5.09
C VAL A 289 -5.26 -4.36 5.20
N THR A 290 -5.23 -5.04 4.04
CA THR A 290 -5.21 -6.51 3.92
C THR A 290 -3.81 -7.14 3.98
N GLY A 291 -2.75 -6.34 3.80
CA GLY A 291 -1.35 -6.81 3.84
C GLY A 291 -0.73 -6.87 5.25
N ARG A 292 -1.47 -6.47 6.28
CA ARG A 292 -1.03 -6.40 7.68
C ARG A 292 -2.08 -7.06 8.58
N GLN A 293 -1.66 -7.44 9.78
CA GLN A 293 -2.48 -8.17 10.74
C GLN A 293 -2.94 -7.25 11.87
N PHE A 294 -4.08 -7.57 12.46
CA PHE A 294 -4.46 -7.03 13.76
C PHE A 294 -3.61 -7.63 14.90
N PRO A 295 -3.46 -6.90 16.03
CA PRO A 295 -3.97 -5.54 16.27
C PRO A 295 -3.11 -4.43 15.66
N ASP A 296 -1.89 -4.74 15.23
CA ASP A 296 -0.87 -3.79 14.74
C ASP A 296 -1.39 -2.76 13.72
N LYS A 297 -2.06 -3.21 12.66
CA LYS A 297 -2.62 -2.28 11.65
C LYS A 297 -3.66 -1.29 12.20
N GLY A 298 -4.38 -1.66 13.25
CA GLY A 298 -5.36 -0.78 13.91
C GLY A 298 -4.68 0.20 14.86
N ILE A 299 -3.63 -0.24 15.54
CA ILE A 299 -2.81 0.57 16.44
C ILE A 299 -2.13 1.69 15.64
N ASP A 300 -1.41 1.33 14.58
CA ASP A 300 -0.72 2.29 13.72
C ASP A 300 -1.70 3.29 13.11
N LEU A 301 -2.92 2.85 12.78
CA LEU A 301 -3.92 3.72 12.16
C LEU A 301 -4.40 4.78 13.14
N ILE A 302 -4.57 4.41 14.42
CA ILE A 302 -4.83 5.38 15.50
C ILE A 302 -3.65 6.33 15.66
N ASP A 303 -2.44 5.80 15.71
CA ASP A 303 -1.23 6.59 15.96
C ASP A 303 -0.97 7.64 14.87
N GLU A 304 -1.05 7.25 13.59
CA GLU A 304 -0.85 8.17 12.48
C GLU A 304 -2.01 9.16 12.33
N ALA A 305 -3.25 8.76 12.63
CA ALA A 305 -4.38 9.68 12.64
C ALA A 305 -4.26 10.73 13.76
N CYS A 306 -3.73 10.35 14.93
CA CYS A 306 -3.40 11.26 16.02
C CYS A 306 -2.34 12.26 15.59
N THR A 307 -1.24 11.78 15.01
CA THR A 307 -0.14 12.60 14.50
C THR A 307 -0.62 13.60 13.44
N SER A 308 -1.39 13.13 12.46
CA SER A 308 -1.93 13.96 11.37
C SER A 308 -2.93 15.03 11.84
N SER A 309 -3.51 14.86 13.03
CA SER A 309 -4.45 15.82 13.61
C SER A 309 -3.73 17.03 14.26
N LEU A 310 -2.48 16.84 14.70
CA LEU A 310 -1.65 17.89 15.27
C LEU A 310 -1.15 18.86 14.19
N GLU A 311 -0.78 18.36 13.02
CA GLU A 311 -0.29 19.17 11.89
C GLU A 311 -1.33 20.17 11.35
N GLY A 312 -2.62 19.91 11.54
CA GLY A 312 -3.72 20.79 11.11
C GLY A 312 -4.18 21.82 12.15
N SER A 313 -3.63 21.79 13.37
CA SER A 313 -4.11 22.59 14.51
C SER A 313 -3.36 23.92 14.71
N GLU A 314 -2.28 24.18 13.96
CA GLU A 314 -1.49 25.42 14.06
C GLU A 314 -2.11 26.65 13.36
N MET A 315 -3.34 26.55 12.82
CA MET A 315 -4.04 27.71 12.26
C MET A 315 -5.40 27.93 12.93
N ILE A 316 -5.53 29.13 13.53
CA ILE A 316 -6.75 29.82 13.99
C ILE A 316 -7.17 29.50 15.44
N VAL A 317 -6.93 30.43 16.38
CA VAL A 317 -7.93 31.17 17.20
C VAL A 317 -7.18 32.13 18.14
N GLY A 318 -7.48 33.43 18.06
CA GLY A 318 -7.03 34.45 19.03
C GLY A 318 -7.84 34.43 20.34
N PRO A 319 -7.36 35.09 21.41
CA PRO A 319 -7.76 34.80 22.80
C PRO A 319 -9.24 34.95 23.18
N ASP A 320 -10.07 35.64 22.39
CA ASP A 320 -11.38 36.13 22.84
C ASP A 320 -12.59 35.26 22.46
N HIS A 321 -12.41 34.12 21.77
CA HIS A 321 -13.54 33.29 21.29
C HIS A 321 -13.64 31.89 21.91
N ILE A 322 -13.07 31.67 23.10
CA ILE A 322 -12.91 30.31 23.66
C ILE A 322 -14.25 29.66 24.09
N ALA A 323 -15.26 30.44 24.52
CA ALA A 323 -16.48 29.87 25.09
C ALA A 323 -17.54 29.42 24.06
N GLN A 324 -17.79 30.20 23.00
CA GLN A 324 -18.75 29.84 21.94
C GLN A 324 -18.15 28.87 20.91
N VAL A 325 -16.83 28.95 20.69
CA VAL A 325 -16.13 28.04 19.79
C VAL A 325 -16.00 26.65 20.42
N ALA A 326 -16.03 26.48 21.75
CA ALA A 326 -15.95 25.15 22.39
C ALA A 326 -17.12 24.19 22.05
N ILE A 327 -18.33 24.71 21.84
CA ILE A 327 -19.50 23.88 21.46
C ILE A 327 -19.47 23.55 19.95
N LEU A 328 -19.04 24.51 19.12
CA LEU A 328 -18.84 24.30 17.67
C LEU A 328 -17.61 23.43 17.38
N LEU A 329 -16.55 23.54 18.19
CA LEU A 329 -15.34 22.70 18.20
C LEU A 329 -15.67 21.29 18.63
N LYS A 330 -16.55 21.08 19.61
CA LYS A 330 -16.99 19.72 19.94
C LYS A 330 -17.58 19.05 18.71
N ILE A 331 -18.48 19.68 17.95
CA ILE A 331 -19.02 19.06 16.72
C ILE A 331 -17.96 18.96 15.60
N HIS A 332 -17.10 19.98 15.43
CA HIS A 332 -16.02 19.95 14.42
C HIS A 332 -14.99 18.86 14.69
N ILE A 333 -14.60 18.64 15.94
CA ILE A 333 -13.66 17.58 16.37
C ILE A 333 -14.25 16.19 16.07
N TYR A 334 -15.57 15.99 16.28
CA TYR A 334 -16.23 14.71 15.97
C TYR A 334 -16.21 14.36 14.48
N VAL A 335 -16.42 15.33 13.58
CA VAL A 335 -16.35 15.13 12.12
C VAL A 335 -14.91 15.06 11.62
N TYR A 336 -13.96 15.69 12.34
CA TYR A 336 -12.54 15.69 11.97
C TYR A 336 -11.93 14.28 12.06
N TYR A 337 -12.23 13.50 13.10
CA TYR A 337 -11.56 12.20 13.29
C TYR A 337 -11.91 11.14 12.24
N PHE A 338 -13.18 11.01 11.84
CA PHE A 338 -13.56 9.99 10.85
C PHE A 338 -12.92 10.24 9.48
N ASN A 339 -12.90 11.50 9.03
CA ASN A 339 -12.21 11.89 7.80
C ASN A 339 -10.70 11.63 7.88
N ARG A 340 -10.07 11.87 9.04
CA ARG A 340 -8.62 11.64 9.22
C ARG A 340 -8.25 10.17 9.05
N TYR A 341 -9.01 9.23 9.62
CA TYR A 341 -8.76 7.81 9.38
C TYR A 341 -8.87 7.44 7.91
N MET A 342 -9.92 7.92 7.22
CA MET A 342 -10.07 7.67 5.79
C MET A 342 -8.90 8.22 4.98
N HIS A 343 -8.39 9.42 5.30
CA HIS A 343 -7.20 9.97 4.64
C HIS A 343 -5.93 9.15 4.89
N VAL A 344 -5.69 8.71 6.13
CA VAL A 344 -4.53 7.86 6.47
C VAL A 344 -4.61 6.53 5.73
N VAL A 345 -5.75 5.84 5.80
CA VAL A 345 -5.93 4.57 5.07
C VAL A 345 -5.83 4.78 3.56
N SER A 346 -6.34 5.89 3.03
CA SER A 346 -6.21 6.20 1.59
C SER A 346 -4.75 6.38 1.19
N ARG A 347 -3.94 7.03 2.03
CA ARG A 347 -2.50 7.21 1.81
C ARG A 347 -1.74 5.89 1.87
N TRP A 348 -2.07 5.01 2.83
CA TRP A 348 -1.41 3.72 3.01
C TRP A 348 -1.73 2.73 1.89
N THR A 349 -3.00 2.70 1.49
CA THR A 349 -3.53 1.68 0.57
C THR A 349 -3.57 2.16 -0.87
N GLY A 350 -3.56 3.47 -1.09
CA GLY A 350 -3.84 4.09 -2.39
C GLY A 350 -5.31 4.06 -2.79
N ILE A 351 -6.21 3.59 -1.92
CA ILE A 351 -7.66 3.51 -2.17
C ILE A 351 -8.33 4.78 -1.62
N PRO A 352 -9.02 5.59 -2.43
CA PRO A 352 -9.77 6.74 -1.92
C PRO A 352 -10.99 6.25 -1.13
N ILE A 353 -10.92 6.35 0.20
CA ILE A 353 -11.98 5.89 1.11
C ILE A 353 -12.80 7.07 1.66
N ALA A 354 -12.29 8.30 1.50
CA ALA A 354 -13.03 9.49 1.89
C ALA A 354 -14.43 9.49 1.25
N THR A 355 -15.44 9.94 1.99
CA THR A 355 -16.75 10.25 1.40
C THR A 355 -16.52 11.07 0.15
N LEU A 356 -17.08 10.64 -0.99
CA LEU A 356 -17.01 11.33 -2.28
C LEU A 356 -17.04 12.83 -2.02
N ASP A 357 -15.89 13.49 -2.19
CA ASP A 357 -15.85 14.92 -1.97
C ASP A 357 -16.67 15.60 -3.08
N GLN A 358 -16.91 16.91 -2.93
CA GLN A 358 -17.67 17.65 -3.93
C GLN A 358 -17.04 17.51 -5.33
N ASP A 359 -15.72 17.47 -5.42
CA ASP A 359 -14.99 17.39 -6.68
C ASP A 359 -15.15 16.00 -7.32
N GLU A 360 -15.00 14.91 -6.57
CA GLU A 360 -15.17 13.52 -7.01
C GLU A 360 -16.62 13.25 -7.43
N LYS A 361 -17.60 13.80 -6.71
CA LYS A 361 -19.01 13.75 -7.15
C LYS A 361 -19.20 14.41 -8.51
N VAL A 362 -18.64 15.61 -8.70
CA VAL A 362 -18.68 16.29 -9.99
C VAL A 362 -17.94 15.49 -11.06
N LYS A 363 -16.78 14.89 -10.75
CA LYS A 363 -16.04 14.01 -11.69
C LYS A 363 -16.91 12.82 -12.12
N LEU A 364 -17.57 12.15 -11.19
CA LEU A 364 -18.39 10.96 -11.46
C LEU A 364 -19.66 11.28 -12.24
N VAL A 365 -20.37 12.36 -11.88
CA VAL A 365 -21.59 12.80 -12.59
C VAL A 365 -21.29 13.16 -14.05
N HIS A 366 -20.12 13.74 -14.32
CA HIS A 366 -19.70 14.10 -15.67
C HIS A 366 -18.71 13.09 -16.30
N LEU A 367 -18.62 11.87 -15.76
CA LEU A 367 -17.63 10.88 -16.19
C LEU A 367 -17.73 10.59 -17.70
N ALA A 368 -18.93 10.35 -18.22
CA ALA A 368 -19.13 10.09 -19.65
C ALA A 368 -18.62 11.23 -20.54
N HIS A 369 -18.93 12.48 -20.19
CA HIS A 369 -18.45 13.65 -20.90
C HIS A 369 -16.92 13.74 -20.89
N ARG A 370 -16.30 13.53 -19.72
CA ARG A 370 -14.84 13.56 -19.57
C ARG A 370 -14.15 12.44 -20.35
N LEU A 371 -14.74 11.24 -20.40
CA LEU A 371 -14.24 10.14 -21.22
C LEU A 371 -14.29 10.50 -22.72
N HIS A 372 -15.31 11.23 -23.18
CA HIS A 372 -15.44 11.69 -24.57
C HIS A 372 -14.42 12.75 -24.99
N GLU A 373 -13.73 13.40 -24.06
CA GLU A 373 -12.59 14.28 -24.40
C GLU A 373 -11.47 13.51 -25.13
N ARG A 374 -11.40 12.19 -24.88
CA ARG A 374 -10.38 11.28 -25.43
C ARG A 374 -10.97 10.19 -26.33
N VAL A 375 -12.17 9.69 -26.01
CA VAL A 375 -12.85 8.62 -26.74
C VAL A 375 -13.86 9.19 -27.71
N VAL A 376 -13.51 9.16 -28.99
CA VAL A 376 -14.36 9.65 -30.08
C VAL A 376 -15.42 8.61 -30.47
N GLY A 377 -16.68 9.04 -30.55
CA GLY A 377 -17.80 8.16 -30.84
C GLY A 377 -18.05 7.18 -29.68
N GLN A 378 -18.55 5.98 -29.99
CA GLN A 378 -18.79 4.92 -28.99
C GLN A 378 -19.67 5.37 -27.81
N TYR A 379 -20.65 6.25 -28.06
CA TYR A 379 -21.47 6.87 -27.01
C TYR A 379 -22.16 5.86 -26.09
N GLU A 380 -22.72 4.78 -26.65
CA GLU A 380 -23.32 3.71 -25.86
C GLU A 380 -22.30 3.04 -24.94
N ALA A 381 -21.09 2.76 -25.45
CA ALA A 381 -20.03 2.12 -24.68
C ALA A 381 -19.53 3.01 -23.53
N VAL A 382 -19.34 4.30 -23.80
CA VAL A 382 -18.89 5.27 -22.79
C VAL A 382 -19.94 5.45 -21.70
N ASN A 383 -21.22 5.59 -22.08
CA ASN A 383 -22.31 5.75 -21.12
C ASN A 383 -22.48 4.51 -20.23
N LEU A 384 -22.50 3.31 -20.81
CA LEU A 384 -22.62 2.06 -20.03
C LEU A 384 -21.50 1.92 -18.99
N VAL A 385 -20.25 2.22 -19.37
CA VAL A 385 -19.11 2.17 -18.45
C VAL A 385 -19.25 3.24 -17.36
N ALA A 386 -19.61 4.46 -17.72
CA ALA A 386 -19.77 5.55 -16.76
C ALA A 386 -20.89 5.28 -15.75
N ASP A 387 -22.05 4.81 -16.21
CA ASP A 387 -23.21 4.50 -15.37
C ASP A 387 -22.90 3.35 -14.41
N THR A 388 -22.23 2.29 -14.88
CA THR A 388 -21.81 1.17 -14.03
C THR A 388 -20.88 1.63 -12.91
N VAL A 389 -19.86 2.43 -13.24
CA VAL A 389 -18.92 2.98 -12.25
C VAL A 389 -19.63 3.89 -11.24
N LEU A 390 -20.57 4.72 -11.71
CA LEU A 390 -21.37 5.60 -10.87
C LEU A 390 -22.21 4.80 -9.86
N CYS A 391 -22.90 3.75 -10.31
CA CYS A 391 -23.70 2.87 -9.46
C CYS A 391 -22.85 2.17 -8.39
N SER A 392 -21.68 1.67 -8.77
CA SER A 392 -20.73 1.05 -7.84
C SER A 392 -20.23 2.05 -6.79
N ARG A 393 -19.90 3.27 -7.20
CA ARG A 393 -19.48 4.36 -6.30
C ARG A 393 -20.57 4.86 -5.37
N ALA A 394 -21.82 4.82 -5.81
CA ALA A 394 -22.97 5.10 -4.98
C ALA A 394 -23.25 3.99 -3.95
N GLY A 395 -22.55 2.86 -4.02
CA GLY A 395 -22.74 1.71 -3.14
C GLY A 395 -24.04 0.94 -3.42
N LEU A 396 -24.60 1.08 -4.63
CA LEU A 396 -25.85 0.44 -5.05
C LEU A 396 -25.63 -0.86 -5.84
N ASP A 397 -24.37 -1.23 -6.08
CA ASP A 397 -23.97 -2.44 -6.79
C ASP A 397 -23.73 -3.63 -5.82
N HIS A 398 -23.44 -4.81 -6.37
CA HIS A 398 -23.23 -6.03 -5.59
C HIS A 398 -22.02 -5.93 -4.64
N PRO A 399 -22.23 -6.10 -3.32
CA PRO A 399 -21.15 -5.99 -2.36
C PRO A 399 -20.16 -7.15 -2.54
N GLY A 400 -18.86 -6.82 -2.60
CA GLY A 400 -17.79 -7.81 -2.68
C GLY A 400 -17.26 -8.08 -4.08
N GLN A 401 -17.78 -7.40 -5.11
CA GLN A 401 -17.28 -7.48 -6.49
C GLN A 401 -16.37 -6.29 -6.83
N PRO A 402 -15.61 -6.35 -7.96
CA PRO A 402 -14.90 -5.20 -8.50
C PRO A 402 -15.83 -4.01 -8.77
N ILE A 403 -15.27 -2.80 -8.91
CA ILE A 403 -16.03 -1.56 -9.19
C ILE A 403 -16.86 -1.67 -10.48
N GLY A 404 -16.35 -2.44 -11.44
CA GLY A 404 -17.06 -2.81 -12.64
C GLY A 404 -16.28 -3.87 -13.40
N SER A 405 -16.98 -4.78 -14.06
CA SER A 405 -16.39 -5.83 -14.89
C SER A 405 -17.00 -5.82 -16.29
N PHE A 406 -16.15 -5.61 -17.28
CA PHE A 406 -16.60 -5.35 -18.65
C PHE A 406 -15.98 -6.31 -19.65
N LEU A 407 -16.77 -6.75 -20.63
CA LEU A 407 -16.27 -7.38 -21.86
C LEU A 407 -16.46 -6.44 -23.04
N PHE A 408 -15.38 -5.82 -23.50
CA PHE A 408 -15.35 -4.93 -24.65
C PHE A 408 -15.19 -5.72 -25.95
N VAL A 409 -16.24 -5.77 -26.77
CA VAL A 409 -16.26 -6.53 -28.03
C VAL A 409 -16.31 -5.57 -29.22
N GLY A 410 -15.45 -5.78 -30.22
CA GLY A 410 -15.46 -4.97 -31.45
C GLY A 410 -14.24 -5.21 -32.31
N LEU A 411 -14.10 -4.50 -33.44
CA LEU A 411 -12.92 -4.61 -34.30
C LEU A 411 -11.65 -4.07 -33.62
N THR A 412 -10.48 -4.32 -34.21
CA THR A 412 -9.24 -3.72 -33.70
C THR A 412 -9.20 -2.22 -34.03
N GLY A 413 -8.66 -1.40 -33.12
CA GLY A 413 -8.47 0.03 -33.36
C GLY A 413 -9.72 0.92 -33.34
N VAL A 414 -10.85 0.44 -32.77
CA VAL A 414 -12.11 1.20 -32.65
C VAL A 414 -12.26 1.99 -31.33
N GLY A 415 -11.34 1.80 -30.37
CA GLY A 415 -11.34 2.57 -29.10
C GLY A 415 -11.40 1.76 -27.80
N LYS A 416 -11.43 0.41 -27.86
CA LYS A 416 -11.52 -0.45 -26.65
C LYS A 416 -10.45 -0.15 -25.60
N THR A 417 -9.18 -0.18 -26.00
CA THR A 417 -8.04 0.14 -25.13
C THR A 417 -8.00 1.62 -24.75
N GLU A 418 -8.50 2.50 -25.62
CA GLU A 418 -8.49 3.94 -25.37
C GLU A 418 -9.49 4.31 -24.27
N LEU A 419 -10.67 3.68 -24.26
CA LEU A 419 -11.64 3.82 -23.16
C LEU A 419 -11.06 3.33 -21.83
N ALA A 420 -10.33 2.21 -21.82
CA ALA A 420 -9.66 1.72 -20.61
C ALA A 420 -8.63 2.71 -20.05
N LYS A 421 -7.87 3.36 -20.95
CA LYS A 421 -6.88 4.39 -20.57
C LYS A 421 -7.54 5.67 -20.06
N ALA A 422 -8.55 6.16 -20.78
CA ALA A 422 -9.33 7.31 -20.36
C ALA A 422 -9.98 7.06 -18.99
N LEU A 423 -10.51 5.86 -18.76
CA LEU A 423 -11.09 5.49 -17.47
C LEU A 423 -10.05 5.46 -16.35
N ALA A 424 -8.85 4.94 -16.61
CA ALA A 424 -7.75 4.96 -15.65
C ALA A 424 -7.36 6.40 -15.27
N GLU A 425 -7.28 7.28 -16.26
CA GLU A 425 -6.98 8.70 -16.04
C GLU A 425 -8.09 9.43 -15.28
N GLN A 426 -9.37 9.20 -15.60
CA GLN A 426 -10.48 9.94 -14.98
C GLN A 426 -10.79 9.47 -13.54
N LEU A 427 -10.62 8.18 -13.24
CA LEU A 427 -10.92 7.62 -11.92
C LEU A 427 -9.73 7.57 -10.95
N PHE A 428 -8.51 7.55 -11.50
CA PHE A 428 -7.29 7.32 -10.73
C PHE A 428 -6.22 8.40 -10.99
N ASP A 429 -6.59 9.50 -11.66
CA ASP A 429 -5.78 10.69 -12.01
C ASP A 429 -4.50 10.42 -12.84
N GLU A 430 -4.15 9.16 -13.10
CA GLU A 430 -2.92 8.77 -13.80
C GLU A 430 -3.16 7.59 -14.76
N GLU A 431 -2.83 7.73 -16.05
CA GLU A 431 -2.94 6.63 -17.05
C GLU A 431 -2.13 5.38 -16.64
N LYS A 432 -1.04 5.54 -15.87
CA LYS A 432 -0.21 4.42 -15.37
C LYS A 432 -0.91 3.53 -14.34
N MET A 433 -2.11 3.90 -13.88
CA MET A 433 -2.99 3.05 -13.08
C MET A 433 -3.73 2.02 -13.95
N LEU A 434 -3.52 2.03 -15.26
CA LEU A 434 -3.88 0.93 -16.15
C LEU A 434 -2.83 -0.19 -16.09
N ILE A 435 -3.22 -1.33 -15.52
CA ILE A 435 -2.43 -2.56 -15.50
C ILE A 435 -2.89 -3.43 -16.67
N ARG A 436 -2.09 -3.45 -17.75
CA ARG A 436 -2.39 -4.23 -18.95
C ARG A 436 -1.72 -5.61 -18.93
N PHE A 437 -2.47 -6.61 -19.36
CA PHE A 437 -2.01 -7.97 -19.65
C PHE A 437 -2.44 -8.35 -21.06
N ASP A 438 -1.49 -8.79 -21.89
CA ASP A 438 -1.77 -9.35 -23.22
C ASP A 438 -2.04 -10.85 -23.09
N MET A 439 -3.28 -11.28 -23.32
CA MET A 439 -3.69 -12.67 -23.16
C MET A 439 -3.09 -13.62 -24.20
N SER A 440 -2.52 -13.09 -25.28
CA SER A 440 -1.71 -13.89 -26.22
C SER A 440 -0.43 -14.44 -25.56
N GLU A 441 0.05 -13.83 -24.47
CA GLU A 441 1.17 -14.38 -23.69
C GLU A 441 0.74 -15.54 -22.77
N TYR A 442 -0.57 -15.75 -22.58
CA TYR A 442 -1.15 -16.67 -21.59
C TYR A 442 -1.89 -17.87 -22.21
N VAL A 443 -1.46 -18.30 -23.40
CA VAL A 443 -2.07 -19.39 -24.18
C VAL A 443 -1.80 -20.78 -23.59
N SER A 444 -0.70 -20.94 -22.85
CA SER A 444 -0.29 -22.25 -22.31
C SER A 444 -0.91 -22.54 -20.93
N PRO A 445 -1.17 -23.81 -20.58
CA PRO A 445 -1.74 -24.17 -19.27
C PRO A 445 -0.95 -23.66 -18.06
N GLY A 446 0.38 -23.63 -18.16
CA GLY A 446 1.28 -23.15 -17.09
C GLY A 446 1.26 -21.63 -16.89
N SER A 447 0.58 -20.88 -17.75
CA SER A 447 0.51 -19.42 -17.68
C SER A 447 -0.23 -18.91 -16.44
N VAL A 448 -1.11 -19.73 -15.85
CA VAL A 448 -1.78 -19.43 -14.57
C VAL A 448 -0.78 -19.19 -13.45
N LEU A 449 0.31 -19.97 -13.40
CA LEU A 449 1.34 -19.82 -12.36
C LEU A 449 2.09 -18.49 -12.50
N ARG A 450 2.25 -17.97 -13.74
CA ARG A 450 2.83 -16.64 -13.97
C ARG A 450 1.85 -15.53 -13.54
N LEU A 451 0.56 -15.72 -13.79
CA LEU A 451 -0.45 -14.72 -13.47
C LEU A 451 -0.69 -14.60 -11.96
N VAL A 452 -0.89 -15.73 -11.28
CA VAL A 452 -1.32 -15.80 -9.86
C VAL A 452 -0.16 -16.09 -8.90
N GLY A 453 0.91 -16.71 -9.39
CA GLY A 453 2.08 -17.13 -8.62
C GLY A 453 2.17 -18.64 -8.51
N ALA A 454 3.39 -19.16 -8.47
CA ALA A 454 3.64 -20.58 -8.31
C ALA A 454 3.54 -21.00 -6.83
N PRO A 455 3.13 -22.25 -6.53
CA PRO A 455 3.14 -22.75 -5.16
C PRO A 455 4.58 -22.99 -4.65
N PRO A 456 4.80 -23.13 -3.32
CA PRO A 456 6.14 -23.28 -2.72
C PRO A 456 7.01 -24.41 -3.27
N SER A 457 6.42 -25.40 -3.94
CA SER A 457 7.11 -26.53 -4.55
C SER A 457 7.69 -26.26 -5.94
N TYR A 458 7.47 -25.08 -6.52
CA TYR A 458 7.86 -24.75 -7.90
C TYR A 458 9.01 -23.73 -7.99
N LEU A 459 9.86 -23.87 -9.00
CA LEU A 459 10.93 -22.93 -9.32
C LEU A 459 10.32 -21.57 -9.71
N GLY A 460 10.81 -20.46 -9.13
CA GLY A 460 10.23 -19.12 -9.32
C GLY A 460 9.12 -18.75 -8.33
N TYR A 461 8.85 -19.59 -7.31
CA TYR A 461 7.91 -19.31 -6.21
C TYR A 461 8.15 -17.95 -5.52
N GLU A 462 9.40 -17.48 -5.44
CA GLU A 462 9.70 -16.27 -4.66
C GLU A 462 9.12 -14.99 -5.28
N GLU A 463 8.99 -14.92 -6.61
CA GLU A 463 8.61 -13.70 -7.34
C GLU A 463 7.12 -13.32 -7.23
N GLY A 464 6.25 -14.26 -6.80
CA GLY A 464 4.80 -14.05 -6.76
C GLY A 464 4.16 -14.05 -8.15
N GLY A 465 2.86 -13.75 -8.24
CA GLY A 465 2.15 -13.66 -9.52
C GLY A 465 2.18 -12.25 -10.10
N GLN A 466 2.23 -12.13 -11.44
CA GLN A 466 2.24 -10.83 -12.10
C GLN A 466 0.95 -10.02 -11.86
N LEU A 467 -0.21 -10.68 -11.78
CA LEU A 467 -1.48 -10.02 -11.46
C LEU A 467 -1.58 -9.72 -9.97
N THR A 468 -1.36 -10.75 -9.15
CA THR A 468 -1.53 -10.68 -7.69
C THR A 468 -0.57 -9.68 -7.04
N GLU A 469 0.69 -9.61 -7.47
CA GLU A 469 1.66 -8.64 -6.92
C GLU A 469 1.38 -7.21 -7.40
N LYS A 470 0.99 -7.00 -8.66
CA LYS A 470 0.69 -5.65 -9.17
C LYS A 470 -0.53 -5.06 -8.47
N VAL A 471 -1.58 -5.87 -8.26
CA VAL A 471 -2.79 -5.43 -7.56
C VAL A 471 -2.55 -5.27 -6.06
N ARG A 472 -1.76 -6.15 -5.42
CA ARG A 472 -1.40 -5.93 -4.00
C ARG A 472 -0.64 -4.62 -3.79
N ARG A 473 0.17 -4.19 -4.77
CA ARG A 473 0.89 -2.90 -4.73
C ARG A 473 0.01 -1.71 -5.13
N ARG A 474 -1.02 -1.94 -5.94
CA ARG A 474 -1.93 -0.93 -6.50
C ARG A 474 -3.37 -1.47 -6.51
N PRO A 475 -4.01 -1.57 -5.33
CA PRO A 475 -5.34 -2.17 -5.20
C PRO A 475 -6.45 -1.32 -5.82
N TYR A 476 -6.14 -0.05 -6.11
CA TYR A 476 -7.00 0.90 -6.77
C TYR A 476 -6.46 1.14 -8.19
N SER A 477 -6.95 0.37 -9.17
CA SER A 477 -6.45 0.38 -10.56
C SER A 477 -7.46 -0.14 -11.59
N VAL A 478 -7.20 0.15 -12.87
CA VAL A 478 -7.91 -0.49 -14.00
C VAL A 478 -7.06 -1.66 -14.48
N ILE A 479 -7.65 -2.84 -14.57
CA ILE A 479 -6.98 -4.06 -15.04
C ILE A 479 -7.53 -4.41 -16.43
N LEU A 480 -6.65 -4.40 -17.42
CA LEU A 480 -7.00 -4.69 -18.81
C LEU A 480 -6.43 -6.03 -19.24
N PHE A 481 -7.30 -6.99 -19.49
CA PHE A 481 -7.02 -8.28 -20.12
C PHE A 481 -7.31 -8.18 -21.62
N ASP A 482 -6.28 -7.90 -22.40
CA ASP A 482 -6.40 -7.66 -23.84
C ASP A 482 -6.44 -8.98 -24.62
N GLU A 483 -7.33 -9.10 -25.61
CA GLU A 483 -7.52 -10.28 -26.46
C GLU A 483 -7.82 -11.56 -25.66
N VAL A 484 -8.80 -11.49 -24.76
CA VAL A 484 -9.11 -12.57 -23.80
C VAL A 484 -9.47 -13.91 -24.45
N GLU A 485 -9.92 -13.91 -25.71
CA GLU A 485 -10.12 -15.12 -26.52
C GLU A 485 -8.83 -15.89 -26.86
N LYS A 486 -7.65 -15.35 -26.54
CA LYS A 486 -6.37 -16.03 -26.73
C LYS A 486 -5.90 -16.76 -25.47
N ALA A 487 -6.47 -16.41 -24.30
CA ALA A 487 -6.07 -17.00 -23.04
C ALA A 487 -6.41 -18.50 -22.97
N HIS A 488 -5.57 -19.24 -22.24
CA HIS A 488 -5.91 -20.61 -21.87
C HIS A 488 -7.14 -20.66 -20.94
N HIS A 489 -7.93 -21.73 -21.01
CA HIS A 489 -9.14 -21.88 -20.18
C HIS A 489 -8.87 -21.80 -18.66
N SER A 490 -7.71 -22.29 -18.21
CA SER A 490 -7.34 -22.20 -16.79
C SER A 490 -7.11 -20.76 -16.30
N VAL A 491 -6.75 -19.83 -17.20
CA VAL A 491 -6.66 -18.40 -16.87
C VAL A 491 -8.06 -17.81 -16.73
N LEU A 492 -8.99 -18.18 -17.63
CA LEU A 492 -10.39 -17.74 -17.53
C LEU A 492 -11.04 -18.18 -16.21
N ASN A 493 -10.67 -19.35 -15.67
CA ASN A 493 -11.17 -19.81 -14.37
C ASN A 493 -10.69 -18.93 -13.21
N VAL A 494 -9.48 -18.40 -13.27
CA VAL A 494 -8.99 -17.40 -12.28
C VAL A 494 -9.79 -16.11 -12.41
N LEU A 495 -10.09 -15.67 -13.64
CA LEU A 495 -10.92 -14.49 -13.87
C LEU A 495 -12.33 -14.69 -13.32
N LEU A 496 -12.93 -15.89 -13.47
CA LEU A 496 -14.22 -16.21 -12.85
C LEU A 496 -14.20 -16.02 -11.34
N GLN A 497 -13.20 -16.59 -10.64
CA GLN A 497 -13.04 -16.42 -9.20
C GLN A 497 -12.91 -14.93 -8.81
N LEU A 498 -12.13 -14.18 -9.58
CA LEU A 498 -11.94 -12.75 -9.39
C LEU A 498 -13.26 -11.99 -9.50
N LEU A 499 -14.07 -12.28 -10.51
CA LEU A 499 -15.36 -11.62 -10.75
C LEU A 499 -16.41 -12.00 -9.70
N ASP A 500 -16.36 -13.22 -9.17
CA ASP A 500 -17.31 -13.73 -8.17
C ASP A 500 -17.06 -13.12 -6.79
N ASP A 501 -15.84 -13.30 -6.27
CA ASP A 501 -15.53 -13.03 -4.87
C ASP A 501 -14.81 -11.69 -4.67
N GLY A 502 -14.37 -11.06 -5.77
CA GLY A 502 -13.49 -9.88 -5.73
C GLY A 502 -12.14 -10.19 -5.07
N VAL A 503 -11.78 -11.46 -4.90
CA VAL A 503 -10.57 -11.91 -4.20
C VAL A 503 -9.96 -13.09 -4.93
N VAL A 504 -8.64 -13.04 -5.13
CA VAL A 504 -7.86 -14.16 -5.66
C VAL A 504 -6.81 -14.58 -4.65
N THR A 505 -6.73 -15.88 -4.39
CA THR A 505 -5.65 -16.44 -3.57
C THR A 505 -4.43 -16.70 -4.44
N ASP A 506 -3.29 -16.12 -4.07
CA ASP A 506 -2.03 -16.28 -4.79
C ASP A 506 -1.38 -17.65 -4.55
N GLY A 507 -0.30 -17.95 -5.29
CA GLY A 507 0.43 -19.22 -5.12
C GLY A 507 1.00 -19.46 -3.72
N LYS A 508 1.14 -18.42 -2.89
CA LYS A 508 1.62 -18.49 -1.50
C LYS A 508 0.48 -18.63 -0.48
N GLY A 509 -0.78 -18.69 -0.93
CA GLY A 509 -1.95 -18.74 -0.07
C GLY A 509 -2.40 -17.38 0.47
N ARG A 510 -1.90 -16.27 -0.09
CA ARG A 510 -2.31 -14.91 0.32
C ARG A 510 -3.51 -14.46 -0.49
N ASN A 511 -4.52 -13.90 0.17
CA ASN A 511 -5.66 -13.31 -0.50
C ASN A 511 -5.31 -11.91 -1.03
N VAL A 512 -5.62 -11.66 -2.31
CA VAL A 512 -5.45 -10.37 -2.99
C VAL A 512 -6.82 -9.81 -3.34
N ASP A 513 -7.09 -8.59 -2.92
CA ASP A 513 -8.37 -7.91 -3.06
C ASP A 513 -8.44 -7.10 -4.38
N PHE A 514 -9.50 -7.34 -5.15
CA PHE A 514 -9.83 -6.70 -6.43
C PHE A 514 -11.10 -5.85 -6.36
N LYS A 515 -11.74 -5.71 -5.20
CA LYS A 515 -13.01 -4.98 -5.02
C LYS A 515 -12.91 -3.51 -5.37
N ASN A 516 -11.71 -2.94 -5.29
CA ASN A 516 -11.43 -1.54 -5.64
C ASN A 516 -10.82 -1.39 -7.04
N THR A 517 -10.97 -2.39 -7.91
CA THR A 517 -10.44 -2.37 -9.28
C THR A 517 -11.56 -2.31 -10.30
N VAL A 518 -11.27 -1.78 -11.50
CA VAL A 518 -12.13 -1.95 -12.67
C VAL A 518 -11.53 -3.02 -13.58
N ILE A 519 -12.29 -4.05 -13.91
CA ILE A 519 -11.84 -5.17 -14.74
C ILE A 519 -12.36 -4.98 -16.16
N ILE A 520 -11.46 -4.92 -17.12
CA ILE A 520 -11.80 -4.81 -18.55
C ILE A 520 -11.17 -5.97 -19.29
N MET A 521 -11.99 -6.75 -19.97
CA MET A 521 -11.56 -7.75 -20.94
C MET A 521 -11.88 -7.24 -22.34
N THR A 522 -10.94 -7.32 -23.28
CA THR A 522 -11.24 -7.01 -24.68
C THR A 522 -11.32 -8.30 -25.49
N SER A 523 -12.19 -8.28 -26.50
CA SER A 523 -12.27 -9.36 -27.47
C SER A 523 -12.58 -8.85 -28.88
N ASN A 524 -12.09 -9.59 -29.88
CA ASN A 524 -12.47 -9.38 -31.28
C ASN A 524 -13.51 -10.42 -31.77
N VAL A 525 -14.01 -11.28 -30.88
CA VAL A 525 -14.96 -12.34 -31.24
C VAL A 525 -16.24 -11.77 -31.85
N GLY A 526 -16.60 -12.24 -33.05
CA GLY A 526 -17.83 -11.85 -33.73
C GLY A 526 -17.82 -10.46 -34.36
N ALA A 527 -16.73 -9.71 -34.20
CA ALA A 527 -16.61 -8.33 -34.69
C ALA A 527 -16.75 -8.21 -36.22
N GLN A 528 -16.43 -9.27 -36.97
CA GLN A 528 -16.61 -9.31 -38.43
C GLN A 528 -18.07 -9.13 -38.89
N HIS A 529 -19.05 -9.38 -38.01
CA HIS A 529 -20.46 -9.20 -38.34
C HIS A 529 -20.89 -7.73 -38.30
N ILE A 530 -20.11 -6.86 -37.65
CA ILE A 530 -20.36 -5.41 -37.60
C ILE A 530 -19.41 -4.73 -38.58
N THR A 531 -19.67 -4.89 -39.89
CA THR A 531 -18.89 -4.26 -40.96
C THR A 531 -19.64 -3.03 -41.49
N PRO A 532 -18.98 -1.87 -41.70
CA PRO A 532 -19.61 -0.71 -42.32
C PRO A 532 -19.97 -1.01 -43.77
N GLY A 533 -21.23 -0.75 -44.15
CA GLY A 533 -21.70 -0.91 -45.53
C GLY A 533 -23.07 -1.58 -45.69
N ILE A 534 -23.69 -2.11 -44.62
CA ILE A 534 -25.05 -2.64 -44.69
C ILE A 534 -26.04 -1.56 -44.21
N ALA A 535 -26.50 -0.73 -45.14
CA ALA A 535 -27.42 0.37 -44.89
C ALA A 535 -28.76 -0.13 -44.30
N GLY A 536 -29.08 0.31 -43.07
CA GLY A 536 -30.38 0.13 -42.41
C GLY A 536 -30.29 -0.14 -40.90
N GLU A 537 -31.15 0.48 -40.10
CA GLU A 537 -31.24 0.23 -38.64
C GLU A 537 -31.58 -1.24 -38.31
N ASN A 538 -32.47 -1.86 -39.09
CA ASN A 538 -32.78 -3.29 -38.98
C ASN A 538 -31.55 -4.17 -39.20
N THR A 539 -30.57 -3.68 -39.97
CA THR A 539 -29.35 -4.40 -40.30
C THR A 539 -28.30 -4.30 -39.20
N LEU A 540 -28.21 -3.18 -38.50
CA LEU A 540 -27.33 -3.01 -37.34
C LEU A 540 -27.78 -3.85 -36.14
N ARG A 541 -29.10 -3.91 -35.88
CA ARG A 541 -29.66 -4.78 -34.83
C ARG A 541 -29.37 -6.26 -35.12
N THR A 542 -29.59 -6.68 -36.37
CA THR A 542 -29.28 -8.04 -36.81
C THR A 542 -27.77 -8.34 -36.69
N ALA A 543 -26.90 -7.38 -37.01
CA ALA A 543 -25.46 -7.51 -36.85
C ALA A 543 -25.04 -7.67 -35.37
N ARG A 544 -25.63 -6.87 -34.46
CA ARG A 544 -25.44 -7.02 -33.00
C ARG A 544 -25.88 -8.41 -32.52
N ASP A 545 -27.04 -8.89 -32.95
CA ASP A 545 -27.55 -10.21 -32.57
C ASP A 545 -26.62 -11.34 -33.05
N LEU A 546 -26.09 -11.25 -34.27
CA LEU A 546 -25.12 -12.19 -34.80
C LEU A 546 -23.79 -12.14 -34.03
N LEU A 547 -23.30 -10.95 -33.68
CA LEU A 547 -22.12 -10.79 -32.83
C LEU A 547 -22.33 -11.46 -31.48
N MET A 548 -23.44 -11.16 -30.80
CA MET A 548 -23.75 -11.70 -29.48
C MET A 548 -23.93 -13.22 -29.51
N LYS A 549 -24.47 -13.77 -30.61
CA LYS A 549 -24.52 -15.21 -30.83
C LYS A 549 -23.13 -15.85 -30.88
N GLN A 550 -22.14 -15.19 -31.49
CA GLN A 550 -20.75 -15.67 -31.50
C GLN A 550 -20.09 -15.54 -30.14
N VAL A 551 -20.29 -14.42 -29.44
CA VAL A 551 -19.79 -14.20 -28.07
C VAL A 551 -20.29 -15.29 -27.14
N ARG A 552 -21.60 -15.58 -27.13
CA ARG A 552 -22.22 -16.64 -26.31
C ARG A 552 -21.81 -18.06 -26.71
N LYS A 553 -21.37 -18.25 -27.96
CA LYS A 553 -20.83 -19.54 -28.42
C LYS A 553 -19.39 -19.75 -27.95
N TYR A 554 -18.61 -18.68 -27.91
CA TYR A 554 -17.19 -18.73 -27.55
C TYR A 554 -16.98 -18.72 -26.04
N PHE A 555 -17.59 -17.76 -25.34
CA PHE A 555 -17.48 -17.62 -23.88
C PHE A 555 -18.58 -18.42 -23.19
N LYS A 556 -18.20 -19.13 -22.13
CA LYS A 556 -19.15 -19.85 -21.29
C LYS A 556 -20.15 -18.89 -20.63
N PRO A 557 -21.42 -19.27 -20.48
CA PRO A 557 -22.42 -18.45 -19.78
C PRO A 557 -21.98 -18.05 -18.37
N GLU A 558 -21.24 -18.94 -17.69
CA GLU A 558 -20.63 -18.71 -16.38
C GLU A 558 -19.81 -17.42 -16.33
N LEU A 559 -19.03 -17.10 -17.37
CA LEU A 559 -18.24 -15.87 -17.42
C LEU A 559 -19.13 -14.66 -17.73
N LEU A 560 -20.02 -14.80 -18.71
CA LEU A 560 -20.85 -13.70 -19.18
C LEU A 560 -21.82 -13.20 -18.10
N ASN A 561 -22.36 -14.09 -17.28
CA ASN A 561 -23.29 -13.75 -16.21
C ASN A 561 -22.63 -13.08 -14.99
N ARG A 562 -21.30 -12.96 -14.97
CA ARG A 562 -20.52 -12.33 -13.88
C ARG A 562 -19.93 -10.98 -14.28
N LEU A 563 -20.12 -10.61 -15.54
CA LEU A 563 -19.80 -9.27 -16.03
C LEU A 563 -20.88 -8.31 -15.55
N SER A 564 -20.48 -7.10 -15.16
CA SER A 564 -21.39 -5.97 -15.03
C SER A 564 -22.06 -5.71 -16.38
N GLU A 565 -21.26 -5.58 -17.46
CA GLU A 565 -21.78 -5.29 -18.80
C GLU A 565 -20.92 -5.90 -19.93
N ILE A 566 -21.58 -6.24 -21.04
CA ILE A 566 -20.93 -6.58 -22.32
C ILE A 566 -21.06 -5.37 -23.23
N VAL A 567 -19.93 -4.72 -23.52
CA VAL A 567 -19.90 -3.44 -24.21
C VAL A 567 -19.49 -3.63 -25.67
N ILE A 568 -20.38 -3.30 -26.59
CA ILE A 568 -20.15 -3.44 -28.03
C ILE A 568 -19.59 -2.13 -28.59
N PHE A 569 -18.46 -2.23 -29.31
CA PHE A 569 -17.83 -1.12 -30.02
C PHE A 569 -18.12 -1.22 -31.51
N GLU A 570 -18.60 -0.12 -32.08
CA GLU A 570 -18.98 -0.02 -33.48
C GLU A 570 -17.80 0.44 -34.36
N PRO A 571 -17.82 0.14 -35.68
CA PRO A 571 -16.91 0.74 -36.64
C PRO A 571 -16.98 2.27 -36.63
N LEU A 572 -15.82 2.90 -36.71
CA LEU A 572 -15.71 4.35 -36.74
C LEU A 572 -16.18 4.91 -38.08
N SER A 573 -17.05 5.91 -38.04
CA SER A 573 -17.47 6.69 -39.21
C SER A 573 -16.35 7.60 -39.72
N HIS A 574 -16.44 8.06 -40.97
CA HIS A 574 -15.47 8.99 -41.56
C HIS A 574 -15.31 10.28 -40.72
N HIS A 575 -16.41 10.82 -40.19
CA HIS A 575 -16.38 11.99 -39.32
C HIS A 575 -15.61 11.74 -38.02
N GLN A 576 -15.89 10.62 -37.34
CA GLN A 576 -15.19 10.22 -36.13
C GLN A 576 -13.69 9.99 -36.40
N LEU A 577 -13.34 9.43 -37.55
CA LEU A 577 -11.94 9.28 -37.94
C LEU A 577 -11.23 10.64 -38.12
N LYS A 578 -11.89 11.65 -38.70
CA LYS A 578 -11.35 13.02 -38.77
C LYS A 578 -11.12 13.63 -37.39
N GLU A 579 -12.07 13.46 -36.47
CA GLU A 579 -11.93 13.92 -35.08
C GLU A 579 -10.73 13.25 -34.37
N ILE A 580 -10.52 11.95 -34.59
CA ILE A 580 -9.36 11.23 -34.04
C ILE A 580 -8.04 11.80 -34.59
N VAL A 581 -7.96 12.10 -35.89
CA VAL A 581 -6.77 12.75 -36.48
C VAL A 581 -6.53 14.10 -35.82
N ASN A 582 -7.59 14.91 -35.61
CA ASN A 582 -7.47 16.20 -34.93
C ASN A 582 -6.94 16.06 -33.50
N ILE A 583 -7.41 15.08 -32.73
CA ILE A 583 -6.89 14.80 -31.37
C ILE A 583 -5.41 14.43 -31.42
N GLN A 584 -4.99 13.55 -32.33
CA GLN A 584 -3.58 13.16 -32.46
C GLN A 584 -2.70 14.33 -32.89
N MET A 585 -3.23 15.22 -33.73
CA MET A 585 -2.52 16.41 -34.20
C MET A 585 -2.36 17.48 -33.10
N LYS A 586 -3.28 17.58 -32.13
CA LYS A 586 -3.14 18.52 -31.00
C LYS A 586 -1.82 18.33 -30.25
N GLU A 587 -1.43 17.10 -29.93
CA GLU A 587 -0.16 16.82 -29.25
C GLU A 587 1.06 17.30 -30.05
N ILE A 588 1.01 17.15 -31.37
CA ILE A 588 2.07 17.57 -32.29
C ILE A 588 2.10 19.09 -32.38
N ILE A 589 0.94 19.73 -32.52
CA ILE A 589 0.80 21.19 -32.57
C ILE A 589 1.40 21.82 -31.30
N VAL A 590 1.06 21.29 -30.11
CA VAL A 590 1.62 21.78 -28.83
C VAL A 590 3.14 21.61 -28.78
N ARG A 591 3.67 20.46 -29.23
CA ARG A 591 5.12 20.20 -29.25
C ARG A 591 5.88 21.08 -30.26
N VAL A 592 5.25 21.44 -31.37
CA VAL A 592 5.82 22.35 -32.37
C VAL A 592 5.73 23.80 -31.86
N ALA A 593 4.63 24.17 -31.22
CA ALA A 593 4.44 25.48 -30.59
C ALA A 593 5.46 25.76 -29.48
N SER A 594 5.89 24.75 -28.71
CA SER A 594 6.95 24.94 -27.71
C SER A 594 8.33 25.30 -28.30
N LYS A 595 8.48 25.24 -29.64
CA LYS A 595 9.65 25.73 -30.37
C LYS A 595 9.41 27.09 -31.04
N GLY A 596 8.32 27.78 -30.68
CA GLY A 596 7.93 29.06 -31.26
C GLY A 596 7.34 28.96 -32.67
N ILE A 597 6.86 27.78 -33.08
CA ILE A 597 6.35 27.54 -34.44
C ILE A 597 4.86 27.22 -34.39
N SER A 598 4.07 27.93 -35.19
CA SER A 598 2.64 27.66 -35.33
C SER A 598 2.40 26.58 -36.37
N LEU A 599 1.57 25.58 -36.05
CA LEU A 599 1.20 24.51 -36.98
C LEU A 599 -0.29 24.55 -37.25
N VAL A 600 -0.67 24.72 -38.52
CA VAL A 600 -2.07 24.81 -38.97
C VAL A 600 -2.38 23.64 -39.89
N LEU A 601 -3.41 22.85 -39.57
CA LEU A 601 -3.89 21.75 -40.39
C LEU A 601 -5.25 22.11 -41.00
N LYS A 602 -5.37 22.05 -42.32
CA LYS A 602 -6.64 22.30 -43.03
C LYS A 602 -7.48 21.03 -43.14
N ASP A 603 -8.80 21.18 -43.23
CA ASP A 603 -9.74 20.05 -43.33
C ASP A 603 -9.46 19.14 -44.55
N ALA A 604 -9.06 19.72 -45.68
CA ALA A 604 -8.69 18.95 -46.87
C ALA A 604 -7.50 18.00 -46.63
N ALA A 605 -6.56 18.38 -45.75
CA ALA A 605 -5.46 17.51 -45.37
C ALA A 605 -5.93 16.30 -44.54
N LEU A 606 -7.01 16.44 -43.75
CA LEU A 606 -7.58 15.32 -42.99
C LEU A 606 -8.06 14.21 -43.91
N ASP A 607 -8.70 14.55 -45.03
CA ASP A 607 -9.15 13.56 -46.01
C ASP A 607 -7.99 12.81 -46.65
N VAL A 608 -6.88 13.50 -46.95
CA VAL A 608 -5.65 12.87 -47.47
C VAL A 608 -5.07 11.91 -46.43
N ILE A 609 -4.90 12.36 -45.18
CA ILE A 609 -4.39 11.54 -44.08
C ILE A 609 -5.22 10.26 -43.95
N LEU A 610 -6.55 10.37 -43.94
CA LEU A 610 -7.43 9.22 -43.81
C LEU A 610 -7.33 8.28 -45.02
N SER A 611 -7.30 8.82 -46.24
CA SER A 611 -7.21 8.00 -47.45
C SER A 611 -5.94 7.16 -47.53
N GLU A 612 -4.83 7.64 -46.96
CA GLU A 612 -3.54 6.95 -47.00
C GLU A 612 -3.25 6.09 -45.75
N SER A 613 -3.94 6.35 -44.64
CA SER A 613 -3.62 5.72 -43.35
C SER A 613 -4.72 4.82 -42.80
N TYR A 614 -5.99 5.05 -43.14
CA TYR A 614 -7.09 4.27 -42.58
C TYR A 614 -7.17 2.88 -43.21
N ASN A 615 -7.39 1.87 -42.37
CA ASN A 615 -7.69 0.52 -42.80
C ASN A 615 -8.81 -0.05 -41.92
N LEU A 616 -9.90 -0.50 -42.55
CA LEU A 616 -11.05 -1.03 -41.85
C LEU A 616 -10.72 -2.19 -40.89
N MET A 617 -9.78 -3.06 -41.26
CA MET A 617 -9.37 -4.20 -40.42
C MET A 617 -8.59 -3.78 -39.16
N TYR A 618 -7.90 -2.64 -39.23
CA TYR A 618 -7.00 -2.14 -38.17
C TYR A 618 -7.52 -0.87 -37.47
N GLY A 619 -8.69 -0.35 -37.87
CA GLY A 619 -9.32 0.84 -37.32
C GLY A 619 -8.43 2.09 -37.41
N ALA A 620 -8.46 2.93 -36.38
CA ALA A 620 -7.67 4.16 -36.30
C ALA A 620 -6.19 3.94 -35.95
N ARG A 621 -5.77 2.68 -35.70
CA ARG A 621 -4.41 2.36 -35.21
C ARG A 621 -3.28 2.79 -36.17
N PRO A 622 -3.39 2.66 -37.51
CA PRO A 622 -2.30 3.05 -38.40
C PRO A 622 -2.15 4.57 -38.56
N ILE A 623 -3.20 5.35 -38.27
CA ILE A 623 -3.22 6.82 -38.40
C ILE A 623 -2.05 7.44 -37.63
N LYS A 624 -1.88 7.07 -36.35
CA LYS A 624 -0.81 7.61 -35.51
C LYS A 624 0.58 7.39 -36.10
N ARG A 625 0.86 6.16 -36.55
CA ARG A 625 2.15 5.81 -37.18
C ARG A 625 2.37 6.57 -38.48
N TRP A 626 1.30 6.73 -39.27
CA TRP A 626 1.37 7.47 -40.52
C TRP A 626 1.66 8.96 -40.26
N VAL A 627 1.00 9.56 -39.27
CA VAL A 627 1.21 10.96 -38.87
C VAL A 627 2.64 11.16 -38.34
N GLU A 628 3.14 10.27 -37.48
CA GLU A 628 4.53 10.30 -37.01
C GLU A 628 5.52 10.22 -38.18
N LYS A 629 5.30 9.30 -39.12
CA LYS A 629 6.20 9.11 -40.26
C LYS A 629 6.15 10.27 -41.26
N ASN A 630 4.96 10.74 -41.64
CA ASN A 630 4.78 11.62 -42.79
C ASN A 630 4.58 13.09 -42.42
N ILE A 631 4.20 13.41 -41.18
CA ILE A 631 4.07 14.80 -40.72
C ILE A 631 5.25 15.16 -39.81
N ILE A 632 5.47 14.42 -38.72
CA ILE A 632 6.52 14.78 -37.76
C ILE A 632 7.91 14.72 -38.40
N THR A 633 8.22 13.68 -39.18
CA THR A 633 9.52 13.58 -39.86
C THR A 633 9.78 14.76 -40.80
N ILE A 634 8.76 15.19 -41.56
CA ILE A 634 8.89 16.31 -42.50
C ILE A 634 9.10 17.63 -41.74
N ILE A 635 8.34 17.86 -40.67
CA ILE A 635 8.54 19.03 -39.81
C ILE A 635 9.96 19.01 -39.24
N CYS A 636 10.44 17.87 -38.72
CA CYS A 636 11.81 17.74 -38.22
C CYS A 636 12.86 18.06 -39.29
N GLN A 637 12.67 17.62 -40.53
CA GLN A 637 13.56 17.95 -41.65
C GLN A 637 13.57 19.45 -41.93
N MET A 638 12.40 20.11 -41.98
CA MET A 638 12.29 21.56 -42.17
C MET A 638 13.04 22.34 -41.08
N LEU A 639 12.95 21.89 -39.81
CA LEU A 639 13.67 22.50 -38.69
C LEU A 639 15.18 22.33 -38.81
N VAL A 640 15.65 21.13 -39.18
CA VAL A 640 17.09 20.84 -39.29
C VAL A 640 17.71 21.54 -40.50
N ASN A 641 16.97 21.65 -41.60
CA ASN A 641 17.43 22.33 -42.81
C ASN A 641 17.35 23.87 -42.69
N GLY A 642 16.74 24.41 -41.63
CA GLY A 642 16.51 25.85 -41.45
C GLY A 642 15.42 26.42 -42.36
N GLU A 643 14.53 25.58 -42.91
CA GLU A 643 13.38 26.00 -43.71
C GLU A 643 12.25 26.58 -42.85
N ALA A 644 12.18 26.18 -41.57
CA ALA A 644 11.30 26.74 -40.56
C ALA A 644 12.09 27.00 -39.26
N ASP A 645 11.91 28.19 -38.69
CA ASP A 645 12.56 28.69 -37.48
C ASP A 645 11.52 29.28 -36.51
N GLU A 646 11.99 29.83 -35.37
CA GLU A 646 11.14 30.54 -34.41
C GLU A 646 10.33 31.63 -35.14
N ASP A 647 9.04 31.78 -34.80
CA ASP A 647 8.06 32.63 -35.49
C ASP A 647 7.64 32.16 -36.89
N SER A 648 7.93 30.92 -37.28
CA SER A 648 7.36 30.33 -38.51
C SER A 648 5.93 29.80 -38.30
N ILE A 649 5.10 29.90 -39.35
CA ILE A 649 3.79 29.25 -39.47
C ILE A 649 3.89 28.17 -40.54
N ILE A 650 3.74 26.91 -40.14
CA ILE A 650 3.68 25.76 -41.04
C ILE A 650 2.20 25.43 -41.29
N THR A 651 1.75 25.57 -42.53
CA THR A 651 0.40 25.17 -42.96
C THR A 651 0.45 23.85 -43.73
N ILE A 652 -0.31 22.86 -43.27
CA ILE A 652 -0.50 21.56 -43.91
C ILE A 652 -1.84 21.54 -44.64
N ASP A 653 -1.79 21.32 -45.95
CA ASP A 653 -2.95 21.26 -46.86
C ASP A 653 -2.90 20.01 -47.74
N ALA A 654 -3.97 19.73 -48.48
CA ALA A 654 -3.94 18.72 -49.53
C ALA A 654 -3.16 19.23 -50.76
N ALA A 655 -2.38 18.35 -51.38
CA ALA A 655 -1.81 18.58 -52.70
C ALA A 655 -2.93 18.71 -53.75
N MET A 656 -2.64 19.37 -54.89
CA MET A 656 -3.66 19.62 -55.93
C MET A 656 -4.29 18.34 -56.50
N ASP A 657 -3.54 17.24 -56.50
CA ASP A 657 -4.01 15.92 -56.96
C ASP A 657 -4.72 15.12 -55.86
N LYS A 658 -4.79 15.66 -54.63
CA LYS A 658 -5.30 15.01 -53.42
C LYS A 658 -4.61 13.68 -53.08
N LYS A 659 -3.39 13.44 -53.58
CA LYS A 659 -2.62 12.20 -53.35
C LYS A 659 -1.44 12.40 -52.39
N GLY A 660 -1.42 13.51 -51.66
CA GLY A 660 -0.36 13.81 -50.71
C GLY A 660 -0.59 15.12 -49.97
N LEU A 661 0.27 15.38 -48.99
CA LEU A 661 0.25 16.61 -48.21
C LEU A 661 1.16 17.68 -48.83
N LYS A 662 0.69 18.93 -48.82
CA LYS A 662 1.45 20.12 -49.17
C LYS A 662 1.77 20.89 -47.90
N TYR A 663 3.03 21.24 -47.72
CA TYR A 663 3.52 22.05 -46.61
C TYR A 663 3.87 23.45 -47.11
N GLN A 664 3.46 24.48 -46.39
CA GLN A 664 3.79 25.87 -46.68
C GLN A 664 4.33 26.50 -45.41
N VAL A 665 5.53 27.08 -45.47
CA VAL A 665 6.12 27.83 -44.37
C VAL A 665 5.99 29.31 -44.67
N ALA A 666 5.43 30.07 -43.75
CA ALA A 666 5.40 31.52 -43.77
C ALA A 666 6.10 32.06 -42.53
N LYS A 667 6.88 33.12 -42.66
CA LYS A 667 7.39 33.85 -41.50
C LYS A 667 6.30 34.75 -40.96
N ASN A 668 6.18 34.82 -39.63
CA ASN A 668 5.26 35.72 -38.95
C ASN A 668 5.79 37.18 -39.01
N GLU A 669 6.15 37.67 -40.20
CA GLU A 669 6.43 39.09 -40.46
C GLU A 669 5.09 39.82 -40.62
N THR A 670 4.28 39.90 -39.56
CA THR A 670 3.12 40.82 -39.45
C THR A 670 2.52 40.78 -38.05
N ALA A 671 3.26 41.31 -37.07
CA ALA A 671 2.68 41.84 -35.84
C ALA A 671 3.14 43.29 -35.56
N ALA A 672 3.74 43.97 -36.55
CA ALA A 672 4.18 45.36 -36.44
C ALA A 672 3.24 46.38 -37.13
N ASP A 673 2.28 45.94 -37.95
CA ASP A 673 1.39 46.85 -38.71
C ASP A 673 -0.11 46.72 -38.37
N LEU A 674 -0.45 46.09 -37.24
CA LEU A 674 -1.80 46.08 -36.68
C LEU A 674 -1.75 46.34 -35.17
N VAL A 675 -1.42 47.58 -34.80
CA VAL A 675 -1.73 48.17 -33.48
C VAL A 675 -2.92 49.10 -33.63
#